data_AF-A0A934ICY8-F1
#
_entry.id   AF-A0A934ICY8-F1
#
_cell.length_a   1.000
_cell.length_b   1.000
_cell.length_c   1.000
_cell.angle_alpha   90.00
_cell.angle_beta   90.00
_cell.angle_gamma   90.00
#
_symmetry.space_group_name_H-M   'P 1'
#
loop_
_entity.id
_entity.type
_entity.pdbx_description
1 polymer ?
#
loop_
_entity_poly.entity_id
_entity_poly.type
_entity_poly.pdbx_seq_one_letter_code
_entity_poly.pdbx_strand_id
1 'polypeptide(L)'
;MTRSCTGHLLRRAVLLLVALCLAVPALVAPAFAEGSAIREAIAAGDKRYALLVGVGAYTHTPPVKFVKENLDAVERAMRDVLFVPEAHIRRISDPDAVDLLAAFGFESGAPGDFGGLDITQPDAELFVYFVGHGSRDLRAAGTSSAAESEGFLLARNSRPNALSQTAYSYDTLIANLDAFQKARFPEGRVVLFLESCFSGETNDGQSLSNTMGPMIAPPVGLDPPESSHDVITFAAAGADTPAYWDEERGQGLFTDALVKGITGRADAATGNSDGTVTLDEMASWLSVSVPARARALSKGNQRPQATAITDSPLFALYKAPAPEPNILIEFEVQDFRDRTEEVDRHDMAALRTLHEELVRFMDECGDACRPYLAELVTMRDELANKRRRCEAATTMVGRLLERNAYDRIAAFDEICAPAEIVRACVGDGTADSPACRCLADSTGAACGLPPEADCSADLAKAREAALSSGSLEPIAAYEAAARACVEADPAAVAAARADVCAAGEAALSGGTIPPGLAECPFAADAAAKADAEVAMAEACRASYADARAVDDPAPLARFIAESPTCPQRAEATAQRDQRIADAMAAADAVASDAERQQVRTELTALRQAFGTQLSEAALARIDDTLDGLDRVPCAVAAREAQRRGTAGLEDFVASRPECPEVREARASLDAARCTRDFDRIDATDTAGLFNFIDTHSDCSSGVWSAKARLEQLATQCLHEAGRVEDSDPRDAISRYRQCDSTFGFELSWVGKEATSSIDRLQRLSFCRDSLASLGNDKAALERFVQRSSGQCPAEALIARQRLANLTPPSPDGNYLGTRGYTDRGRKSPNRSCLSRYEFNVTVRNGVITFYSDNRSWRGDVGADGSISLSRSGISPPPNHETWINARIQNGQADGTLYNAYCGGGYFRLTRQ
;
A
#
# COMPACT_ATOMS: atom_id res chain seq x y z
N MET A 1 -47.34 -45.69 -51.27
CA MET A 1 -46.46 -45.69 -50.09
C MET A 1 -45.03 -45.42 -50.55
N THR A 2 -44.45 -44.31 -50.06
CA THR A 2 -43.00 -44.01 -49.84
C THR A 2 -42.02 -44.41 -50.96
N ARG A 3 -41.48 -43.57 -51.87
CA ARG A 3 -40.84 -42.22 -51.83
C ARG A 3 -39.72 -42.02 -50.79
N SER A 4 -38.52 -41.74 -51.34
CA SER A 4 -37.42 -40.92 -50.79
C SER A 4 -36.45 -41.57 -49.78
N CYS A 5 -35.38 -42.21 -50.28
CA CYS A 5 -34.19 -42.51 -49.46
C CYS A 5 -32.85 -42.03 -50.06
N THR A 6 -32.77 -41.63 -51.33
CA THR A 6 -31.50 -41.26 -51.97
C THR A 6 -31.19 -39.76 -51.97
N GLY A 7 -32.20 -38.89 -51.83
CA GLY A 7 -32.01 -37.43 -51.81
C GLY A 7 -31.52 -36.85 -50.47
N HIS A 8 -31.72 -37.56 -49.35
CA HIS A 8 -31.36 -37.06 -48.02
C HIS A 8 -29.89 -37.26 -47.65
N LEU A 9 -29.22 -38.27 -48.22
CA LEU A 9 -27.79 -38.51 -47.95
C LEU A 9 -26.90 -37.53 -48.72
N LEU A 10 -27.24 -37.21 -49.99
CA LEU A 10 -26.49 -36.22 -50.77
C LEU A 10 -26.67 -34.80 -50.21
N ARG A 11 -27.89 -34.41 -49.80
CA ARG A 11 -28.12 -33.11 -49.17
C ARG A 11 -27.43 -32.98 -47.81
N ARG A 12 -27.35 -34.04 -47.01
CA ARG A 12 -26.62 -34.01 -45.73
C ARG A 12 -25.11 -33.96 -45.93
N ALA A 13 -24.56 -34.64 -46.95
CA ALA A 13 -23.14 -34.55 -47.27
C ALA A 13 -22.74 -33.16 -47.79
N VAL A 14 -23.57 -32.54 -48.65
CA VAL A 14 -23.34 -31.18 -49.15
C VAL A 14 -23.54 -30.13 -48.06
N LEU A 15 -24.53 -30.28 -47.16
CA LEU A 15 -24.70 -29.39 -46.01
C LEU A 15 -23.57 -29.53 -44.97
N LEU A 16 -23.02 -30.74 -44.77
CA LEU A 16 -21.84 -30.95 -43.93
C LEU A 16 -20.57 -30.38 -44.57
N LEU A 17 -20.38 -30.52 -45.88
CA LEU A 17 -19.25 -29.90 -46.60
C LEU A 17 -19.34 -28.38 -46.65
N VAL A 18 -20.54 -27.81 -46.82
CA VAL A 18 -20.75 -26.35 -46.77
C VAL A 18 -20.62 -25.82 -45.34
N ALA A 19 -21.07 -26.56 -44.32
CA ALA A 19 -20.84 -26.20 -42.92
C ALA A 19 -19.36 -26.35 -42.50
N LEU A 20 -18.62 -27.31 -43.07
CA LEU A 20 -17.18 -27.45 -42.86
C LEU A 20 -16.41 -26.33 -43.59
N CYS A 21 -16.78 -25.97 -44.81
CA CYS A 21 -16.16 -24.86 -45.55
C CYS A 21 -16.52 -23.48 -45.01
N LEU A 22 -17.65 -23.31 -44.30
CA LEU A 22 -17.99 -22.07 -43.59
C LEU A 22 -17.40 -22.01 -42.17
N ALA A 23 -16.92 -23.12 -41.61
CA ALA A 23 -16.22 -23.16 -40.32
C ALA A 23 -14.70 -23.02 -40.43
N VAL A 24 -14.12 -23.19 -41.62
CA VAL A 24 -12.67 -23.07 -41.85
C VAL A 24 -12.15 -21.63 -41.95
N PRO A 25 -12.91 -20.57 -42.34
CA PRO A 25 -12.39 -19.20 -42.28
C PRO A 25 -12.25 -18.66 -40.84
N ALA A 26 -12.82 -19.33 -39.84
CA ALA A 26 -12.76 -18.90 -38.44
C ALA A 26 -11.51 -19.39 -37.68
N LEU A 27 -10.67 -20.22 -38.30
CA LEU A 27 -9.47 -20.80 -37.67
C LEU A 27 -8.15 -20.33 -38.29
N VAL A 28 -8.19 -19.38 -39.23
CA VAL A 28 -7.00 -18.76 -39.86
C VAL A 28 -6.95 -17.23 -39.62
N ALA A 29 -7.70 -16.73 -38.64
CA ALA A 29 -7.57 -15.35 -38.18
C ALA A 29 -7.17 -15.30 -36.71
N PRO A 30 -5.86 -15.41 -36.40
CA PRO A 30 -5.34 -14.65 -35.27
C PRO A 30 -4.21 -13.68 -35.66
N ALA A 31 -3.49 -13.88 -36.76
CA ALA A 31 -2.27 -13.10 -37.02
C ALA A 31 -2.50 -11.65 -37.50
N PHE A 32 -3.64 -11.33 -38.12
CA PHE A 32 -3.93 -9.98 -38.61
C PHE A 32 -4.70 -9.10 -37.62
N ALA A 33 -5.20 -9.66 -36.52
CA ALA A 33 -6.01 -8.94 -35.52
C ALA A 33 -5.19 -8.34 -34.37
N GLU A 34 -3.95 -8.79 -34.16
CA GLU A 34 -3.13 -8.40 -33.00
C GLU A 34 -2.34 -7.09 -33.26
N GLY A 35 -1.86 -6.85 -34.48
CA GLY A 35 -1.21 -5.60 -34.88
C GLY A 35 -2.13 -4.35 -34.91
N SER A 36 -3.45 -4.50 -34.71
CA SER A 36 -4.36 -3.35 -34.55
C SER A 36 -4.48 -2.89 -33.10
N ALA A 37 -4.30 -3.77 -32.11
CA ALA A 37 -4.55 -3.46 -30.71
C ALA A 37 -3.48 -2.54 -30.08
N ILE A 38 -2.20 -2.67 -30.49
CA ILE A 38 -1.13 -1.73 -30.07
C ILE A 38 -1.38 -0.35 -30.66
N ARG A 39 -1.68 -0.27 -31.97
CA ARG A 39 -1.97 0.99 -32.63
C ARG A 39 -3.14 1.71 -31.99
N GLU A 40 -4.19 0.98 -31.61
CA GLU A 40 -5.33 1.54 -30.87
C GLU A 40 -4.93 2.02 -29.47
N ALA A 41 -4.09 1.27 -28.75
CA ALA A 41 -3.61 1.67 -27.41
C ALA A 41 -2.72 2.92 -27.46
N ILE A 42 -1.80 2.99 -28.41
CA ILE A 42 -0.95 4.16 -28.65
C ILE A 42 -1.80 5.35 -29.11
N ALA A 43 -2.70 5.15 -30.08
CA ALA A 43 -3.57 6.20 -30.58
C ALA A 43 -4.50 6.74 -29.49
N ALA A 44 -4.96 5.88 -28.56
CA ALA A 44 -5.66 6.31 -27.36
C ALA A 44 -4.76 7.11 -26.43
N GLY A 45 -3.51 6.67 -26.21
CA GLY A 45 -2.47 7.41 -25.48
C GLY A 45 -2.23 8.81 -26.02
N ASP A 46 -2.14 8.95 -27.35
CA ASP A 46 -1.90 10.23 -28.04
C ASP A 46 -3.01 11.26 -27.80
N LYS A 47 -4.21 10.86 -27.35
CA LYS A 47 -5.31 11.78 -26.97
C LYS A 47 -5.33 12.13 -25.49
N ARG A 48 -4.47 11.53 -24.69
CA ARG A 48 -4.43 11.70 -23.24
C ARG A 48 -3.42 12.78 -22.86
N TYR A 49 -3.75 13.51 -21.81
CA TYR A 49 -2.94 14.57 -21.22
C TYR A 49 -2.93 14.42 -19.70
N ALA A 50 -1.83 14.79 -19.06
CA ALA A 50 -1.72 14.73 -17.60
C ALA A 50 -1.17 16.03 -17.01
N LEU A 51 -1.87 16.60 -16.03
CA LEU A 51 -1.39 17.69 -15.19
C LEU A 51 -1.15 17.16 -13.77
N LEU A 52 0.12 17.08 -13.38
CA LEU A 52 0.57 16.54 -12.10
C LEU A 52 1.05 17.68 -11.20
N VAL A 53 0.33 17.94 -10.12
CA VAL A 53 0.62 19.04 -9.18
C VAL A 53 0.98 18.44 -7.82
N GLY A 54 2.15 18.80 -7.30
CA GLY A 54 2.56 18.37 -5.97
C GLY A 54 3.07 19.51 -5.12
N VAL A 55 2.57 19.60 -3.89
CA VAL A 55 2.96 20.62 -2.92
C VAL A 55 3.43 19.92 -1.65
N GLY A 56 4.73 19.98 -1.36
CA GLY A 56 5.37 19.36 -0.21
C GLY A 56 6.12 20.34 0.70
N ALA A 57 6.73 21.39 0.14
CA ALA A 57 7.61 22.32 0.85
C ALA A 57 6.87 23.58 1.37
N TYR A 58 5.84 23.38 2.20
CA TYR A 58 5.03 24.46 2.75
C TYR A 58 5.81 25.41 3.66
N THR A 59 5.45 26.70 3.61
CA THR A 59 6.07 27.77 4.42
C THR A 59 5.35 28.03 5.74
N HIS A 60 4.09 27.63 5.86
CA HIS A 60 3.22 27.93 7.00
C HIS A 60 2.50 26.71 7.60
N THR A 61 2.76 25.52 7.07
CA THR A 61 2.24 24.22 7.56
C THR A 61 3.36 23.18 7.56
N PRO A 62 3.20 22.06 8.28
CA PRO A 62 4.16 20.94 8.19
C PRO A 62 4.33 20.45 6.74
N PRO A 63 5.54 20.02 6.34
CA PRO A 63 5.78 19.52 5.00
C PRO A 63 5.06 18.18 4.77
N VAL A 64 4.71 17.89 3.50
CA VAL A 64 4.14 16.60 3.10
C VAL A 64 5.28 15.68 2.63
N LYS A 65 5.37 14.49 3.22
CA LYS A 65 6.35 13.47 2.81
C LYS A 65 5.93 12.82 1.49
N PHE A 66 6.91 12.29 0.76
CA PHE A 66 6.70 11.47 -0.43
C PHE A 66 6.03 12.14 -1.64
N VAL A 67 5.89 13.48 -1.66
CA VAL A 67 5.25 14.20 -2.78
C VAL A 67 5.93 13.87 -4.11
N LYS A 68 7.26 13.85 -4.13
CA LYS A 68 8.04 13.52 -5.32
C LYS A 68 7.77 12.08 -5.76
N GLU A 69 7.83 11.13 -4.84
CA GLU A 69 7.65 9.70 -5.08
C GLU A 69 6.23 9.37 -5.59
N ASN A 70 5.21 10.04 -5.04
CA ASN A 70 3.84 9.94 -5.53
C ASN A 70 3.69 10.47 -6.95
N LEU A 71 4.24 11.67 -7.23
CA LEU A 71 4.26 12.22 -8.59
C LEU A 71 4.98 11.28 -9.56
N ASP A 72 6.16 10.77 -9.20
CA ASP A 72 6.95 9.85 -10.03
C ASP A 72 6.21 8.52 -10.28
N ALA A 73 5.41 8.04 -9.33
CA ALA A 73 4.62 6.81 -9.48
C ALA A 73 3.45 7.01 -10.44
N VAL A 74 2.72 8.12 -10.32
CA VAL A 74 1.60 8.45 -11.21
C VAL A 74 2.10 8.80 -12.61
N GLU A 75 3.17 9.58 -12.73
CA GLU A 75 3.80 9.93 -14.01
C GLU A 75 4.22 8.68 -14.78
N ARG A 76 4.85 7.72 -14.10
CA ARG A 76 5.16 6.41 -14.69
C ARG A 76 3.91 5.65 -15.10
N ALA A 77 2.86 5.61 -14.29
CA ALA A 77 1.63 4.92 -14.67
C ALA A 77 0.96 5.55 -15.91
N MET A 78 0.95 6.89 -15.99
CA MET A 78 0.42 7.62 -17.16
C MET A 78 1.23 7.29 -18.42
N ARG A 79 2.56 7.34 -18.36
CA ARG A 79 3.42 7.07 -19.51
C ARG A 79 3.47 5.58 -19.88
N ASP A 80 3.70 4.71 -18.91
CA ASP A 80 4.07 3.32 -19.17
C ASP A 80 2.84 2.40 -19.34
N VAL A 81 1.69 2.79 -18.79
CA VAL A 81 0.45 1.98 -18.84
C VAL A 81 -0.61 2.61 -19.72
N LEU A 82 -0.79 3.93 -19.60
CA LEU A 82 -1.78 4.67 -20.38
C LEU A 82 -1.19 5.30 -21.66
N PHE A 83 0.11 5.09 -21.92
CA PHE A 83 0.82 5.59 -23.10
C PHE A 83 0.65 7.10 -23.33
N VAL A 84 0.51 7.88 -22.26
CA VAL A 84 0.44 9.34 -22.34
C VAL A 84 1.79 9.86 -22.84
N PRO A 85 1.85 10.58 -23.97
CA PRO A 85 3.08 11.16 -24.48
C PRO A 85 3.74 12.07 -23.45
N GLU A 86 5.07 12.04 -23.34
CA GLU A 86 5.79 12.90 -22.37
C GLU A 86 5.48 14.39 -22.62
N ALA A 87 5.34 14.78 -23.89
CA ALA A 87 4.96 16.13 -24.28
C ALA A 87 3.58 16.57 -23.75
N HIS A 88 2.69 15.61 -23.43
CA HIS A 88 1.35 15.82 -22.90
C HIS A 88 1.29 15.74 -21.36
N ILE A 89 2.42 15.49 -20.70
CA ILE A 89 2.53 15.51 -19.24
C ILE A 89 3.13 16.86 -18.81
N ARG A 90 2.47 17.53 -17.86
CA ARG A 90 2.96 18.74 -17.21
C ARG A 90 3.03 18.52 -15.72
N ARG A 91 4.17 18.89 -15.13
CA ARG A 91 4.43 18.76 -13.70
C ARG A 91 4.66 20.12 -13.07
N ILE A 92 3.91 20.43 -12.01
CA ILE A 92 4.06 21.66 -11.23
C ILE A 92 4.45 21.26 -9.81
N SER A 93 5.63 21.69 -9.37
CA SER A 93 6.20 21.32 -8.05
C SER A 93 6.27 22.52 -7.12
N ASP A 94 5.74 22.36 -5.91
CA ASP A 94 5.62 23.38 -4.88
C ASP A 94 5.07 24.75 -5.36
N PRO A 95 3.97 24.78 -6.15
CA PRO A 95 3.37 26.04 -6.58
C PRO A 95 2.92 26.89 -5.40
N ASP A 96 3.14 28.20 -5.51
CA ASP A 96 2.50 29.17 -4.63
C ASP A 96 1.05 29.46 -5.08
N ALA A 97 0.32 30.27 -4.32
CA ALA A 97 -1.08 30.55 -4.62
C ALA A 97 -1.27 31.24 -5.99
N VAL A 98 -0.31 32.06 -6.44
CA VAL A 98 -0.36 32.72 -7.75
C VAL A 98 -0.11 31.70 -8.86
N ASP A 99 0.81 30.76 -8.66
CA ASP A 99 1.06 29.68 -9.60
C ASP A 99 -0.18 28.79 -9.80
N LEU A 100 -0.89 28.44 -8.71
CA LEU A 100 -2.15 27.69 -8.80
C LEU A 100 -3.25 28.48 -9.52
N LEU A 101 -3.36 29.79 -9.27
CA LEU A 101 -4.30 30.67 -9.96
C LEU A 101 -3.98 30.81 -11.45
N ALA A 102 -2.70 30.86 -11.82
CA ALA A 102 -2.28 30.89 -13.22
C ALA A 102 -2.63 29.57 -13.95
N ALA A 103 -2.34 28.44 -13.29
CA ALA A 103 -2.60 27.12 -13.85
C ALA A 103 -4.11 26.81 -13.96
N PHE A 104 -4.88 27.04 -12.90
CA PHE A 104 -6.29 26.61 -12.85
C PHE A 104 -7.30 27.73 -13.12
N GLY A 105 -6.91 29.00 -12.99
CA GLY A 105 -7.77 30.17 -13.23
C GLY A 105 -8.06 30.96 -11.96
N PHE A 106 -8.40 32.25 -12.12
CA PHE A 106 -8.59 33.18 -11.00
C PHE A 106 -10.01 33.18 -10.44
N GLU A 107 -11.00 33.03 -11.33
CA GLU A 107 -12.41 33.11 -11.00
C GLU A 107 -13.10 31.81 -11.44
N SER A 108 -14.21 31.47 -10.79
CA SER A 108 -15.01 30.29 -11.15
C SER A 108 -15.60 30.44 -12.55
N GLY A 109 -15.40 29.43 -13.40
CA GLY A 109 -15.76 29.43 -14.82
C GLY A 109 -14.78 30.17 -15.73
N ALA A 110 -13.65 30.66 -15.20
CA ALA A 110 -12.60 31.37 -15.95
C ALA A 110 -11.29 30.56 -15.91
N PRO A 111 -11.17 29.52 -16.77
CA PRO A 111 -10.03 28.60 -16.74
C PRO A 111 -8.67 29.27 -16.98
N GLY A 112 -7.65 28.78 -16.27
CA GLY A 112 -6.25 29.16 -16.44
C GLY A 112 -5.58 28.50 -17.66
N ASP A 113 -4.25 28.44 -17.66
CA ASP A 113 -3.45 27.87 -18.76
C ASP A 113 -3.16 26.35 -18.62
N PHE A 114 -3.56 25.74 -17.49
CA PHE A 114 -3.33 24.35 -17.12
C PHE A 114 -1.88 23.90 -17.29
N GLY A 115 -0.93 24.77 -16.90
CA GLY A 115 0.50 24.48 -17.02
C GLY A 115 1.02 24.53 -18.46
N GLY A 116 0.30 25.22 -19.35
CA GLY A 116 0.63 25.34 -20.77
C GLY A 116 0.39 24.04 -21.55
N LEU A 117 -0.59 23.23 -21.15
CA LEU A 117 -1.01 22.06 -21.94
C LEU A 117 -1.65 22.51 -23.26
N ASP A 118 -1.06 22.10 -24.37
CA ASP A 118 -1.58 22.36 -25.72
C ASP A 118 -2.49 21.22 -26.17
N ILE A 119 -3.74 21.25 -25.69
CA ILE A 119 -4.75 20.24 -26.03
C ILE A 119 -5.39 20.61 -27.37
N THR A 120 -5.13 19.78 -28.39
CA THR A 120 -5.58 20.04 -29.77
C THR A 120 -6.69 19.09 -30.22
N GLN A 121 -6.94 18.00 -29.50
CA GLN A 121 -7.92 16.98 -29.88
C GLN A 121 -9.28 17.24 -29.22
N PRO A 122 -10.40 17.21 -29.99
CA PRO A 122 -11.73 17.50 -29.44
C PRO A 122 -12.25 16.44 -28.46
N ASP A 123 -11.75 15.20 -28.58
CA ASP A 123 -12.09 14.02 -27.77
C ASP A 123 -11.00 13.66 -26.74
N ALA A 124 -10.20 14.64 -26.32
CA ALA A 124 -9.07 14.43 -25.40
C ALA A 124 -9.49 13.98 -23.99
N GLU A 125 -8.59 13.25 -23.31
CA GLU A 125 -8.75 12.87 -21.91
C GLU A 125 -7.71 13.60 -21.05
N LEU A 126 -8.17 14.45 -20.13
CA LEU A 126 -7.29 15.17 -19.21
C LEU A 126 -7.30 14.51 -17.83
N PHE A 127 -6.16 13.96 -17.43
CA PHE A 127 -5.90 13.47 -16.08
C PHE A 127 -5.27 14.57 -15.25
N VAL A 128 -5.88 14.93 -14.13
CA VAL A 128 -5.31 15.88 -13.18
C VAL A 128 -5.01 15.12 -11.90
N TYR A 129 -3.77 15.17 -11.44
CA TYR A 129 -3.37 14.57 -10.16
C TYR A 129 -2.83 15.65 -9.25
N PHE A 130 -3.41 15.79 -8.05
CA PHE A 130 -2.94 16.70 -7.03
C PHE A 130 -2.52 15.92 -5.78
N VAL A 131 -1.31 16.17 -5.29
CA VAL A 131 -0.82 15.64 -4.00
C VAL A 131 -0.35 16.77 -3.08
N GLY A 132 -0.90 16.82 -1.87
CA GLY A 132 -0.62 17.89 -0.93
C GLY A 132 -1.61 17.94 0.23
N HIS A 133 -1.61 19.06 0.94
CA HIS A 133 -2.58 19.35 1.99
C HIS A 133 -3.85 19.91 1.38
N GLY A 134 -4.99 19.42 1.88
CA GLY A 134 -6.28 20.06 1.75
C GLY A 134 -6.74 20.59 3.11
N SER A 135 -7.72 21.48 3.11
CA SER A 135 -8.40 21.90 4.34
C SER A 135 -9.77 22.47 4.04
N ARG A 136 -10.55 22.74 5.08
CA ARG A 136 -11.86 23.40 4.99
C ARG A 136 -11.90 24.61 5.90
N ASP A 137 -12.50 25.71 5.43
CA ASP A 137 -12.66 26.92 6.23
C ASP A 137 -13.98 26.89 7.04
N LEU A 138 -14.01 26.04 8.07
CA LEU A 138 -15.17 25.90 8.97
C LEU A 138 -15.53 27.22 9.70
N ARG A 139 -14.55 28.13 9.88
CA ARG A 139 -14.79 29.42 10.55
C ARG A 139 -15.45 30.43 9.63
N ALA A 140 -15.02 30.55 8.38
CA ALA A 140 -15.65 31.45 7.41
C ALA A 140 -17.11 31.04 7.13
N ALA A 141 -17.39 29.73 7.11
CA ALA A 141 -18.73 29.21 6.89
C ALA A 141 -19.66 29.34 8.13
N GLY A 142 -19.14 29.71 9.31
CA GLY A 142 -19.94 29.87 10.53
C GLY A 142 -20.65 28.59 10.98
N THR A 143 -20.21 27.42 10.49
CA THR A 143 -20.86 26.12 10.63
C THR A 143 -19.90 25.09 11.21
N SER A 144 -20.44 24.12 11.94
CA SER A 144 -19.72 22.92 12.35
C SER A 144 -19.89 21.76 11.36
N SER A 145 -20.63 21.97 10.26
CA SER A 145 -20.89 20.96 9.23
C SER A 145 -19.79 20.96 8.17
N ALA A 146 -19.12 19.81 8.01
CA ALA A 146 -18.13 19.61 6.94
C ALA A 146 -18.75 19.82 5.54
N ALA A 147 -19.99 19.35 5.38
CA ALA A 147 -20.78 19.42 4.16
C ALA A 147 -21.11 20.86 3.72
N GLU A 148 -21.23 21.81 4.67
CA GLU A 148 -21.59 23.20 4.38
C GLU A 148 -20.38 24.14 4.24
N SER A 149 -19.15 23.59 4.26
CA SER A 149 -17.91 24.37 4.25
C SER A 149 -17.10 24.11 2.99
N GLU A 150 -16.59 25.16 2.37
CA GLU A 150 -15.79 25.07 1.14
C GLU A 150 -14.45 24.35 1.39
N GLY A 151 -14.09 23.46 0.46
CA GLY A 151 -12.80 22.78 0.45
C GLY A 151 -11.73 23.60 -0.26
N PHE A 152 -10.50 23.56 0.26
CA PHE A 152 -9.36 24.27 -0.31
C PHE A 152 -8.16 23.33 -0.48
N LEU A 153 -7.47 23.45 -1.61
CA LEU A 153 -6.15 22.89 -1.86
C LEU A 153 -5.10 23.91 -1.44
N LEU A 154 -4.17 23.51 -0.58
CA LEU A 154 -3.15 24.43 -0.08
C LEU A 154 -1.99 24.53 -1.08
N ALA A 155 -1.64 25.77 -1.41
CA ALA A 155 -0.40 26.13 -2.06
C ALA A 155 0.75 26.21 -1.06
N ARG A 156 1.98 26.31 -1.58
CA ARG A 156 3.21 26.40 -0.77
C ARG A 156 3.19 27.52 0.28
N ASN A 157 2.57 28.65 -0.06
CA ASN A 157 2.46 29.86 0.77
C ASN A 157 1.06 30.04 1.42
N SER A 158 0.20 29.03 1.36
CA SER A 158 -1.12 29.08 2.00
C SER A 158 -1.00 29.20 3.52
N ARG A 159 -1.91 29.98 4.10
CA ARG A 159 -2.00 30.19 5.54
C ARG A 159 -3.26 29.50 6.07
N PRO A 160 -3.16 28.53 7.01
CA PRO A 160 -4.32 27.81 7.53
C PRO A 160 -5.40 28.69 8.17
N ASN A 161 -5.04 29.89 8.65
CA ASN A 161 -5.97 30.85 9.24
C ASN A 161 -6.57 31.85 8.23
N ALA A 162 -6.27 31.72 6.94
CA ALA A 162 -6.74 32.58 5.86
C ALA A 162 -6.87 31.80 4.54
N LEU A 163 -7.49 30.61 4.60
CA LEU A 163 -7.60 29.69 3.46
C LEU A 163 -8.29 30.35 2.25
N SER A 164 -9.44 31.00 2.48
CA SER A 164 -10.19 31.74 1.45
C SER A 164 -9.39 32.83 0.71
N GLN A 165 -8.26 33.28 1.24
CA GLN A 165 -7.40 34.32 0.63
C GLN A 165 -6.08 33.77 0.09
N THR A 166 -5.64 32.60 0.55
CA THR A 166 -4.27 32.12 0.34
C THR A 166 -4.18 30.69 -0.17
N ALA A 167 -5.30 29.96 -0.23
CA ALA A 167 -5.41 28.61 -0.77
C ALA A 167 -6.35 28.62 -2.00
N TYR A 168 -6.36 27.52 -2.75
CA TYR A 168 -7.14 27.41 -3.98
C TYR A 168 -8.45 26.65 -3.72
N SER A 169 -9.58 27.23 -4.12
CA SER A 169 -10.91 26.64 -3.90
C SER A 169 -11.12 25.37 -4.73
N TYR A 170 -11.61 24.31 -4.10
CA TYR A 170 -11.99 23.06 -4.77
C TYR A 170 -13.17 23.28 -5.73
N ASP A 171 -14.17 24.06 -5.34
CA ASP A 171 -15.33 24.36 -6.19
C ASP A 171 -14.89 25.17 -7.43
N THR A 172 -13.96 26.10 -7.24
CA THR A 172 -13.34 26.85 -8.35
C THR A 172 -12.53 25.93 -9.26
N LEU A 173 -11.79 24.96 -8.71
CA LEU A 173 -11.09 23.94 -9.50
C LEU A 173 -12.07 23.17 -10.40
N ILE A 174 -13.14 22.62 -9.83
CA ILE A 174 -14.12 21.81 -10.57
C ILE A 174 -14.79 22.64 -11.67
N ALA A 175 -15.25 23.86 -11.35
CA ALA A 175 -15.87 24.75 -12.33
C ALA A 175 -14.91 25.12 -13.48
N ASN A 176 -13.63 25.35 -13.18
CA ASN A 176 -12.64 25.71 -14.19
C ASN A 176 -12.20 24.51 -15.03
N LEU A 177 -12.12 23.30 -14.45
CA LEU A 177 -11.88 22.08 -15.21
C LEU A 177 -13.01 21.80 -16.21
N ASP A 178 -14.26 21.95 -15.78
CA ASP A 178 -15.43 21.81 -16.64
C ASP A 178 -15.47 22.86 -17.76
N ALA A 179 -15.24 24.14 -17.41
CA ALA A 179 -15.17 25.21 -18.40
C ALA A 179 -14.03 24.99 -19.41
N PHE A 180 -12.88 24.49 -18.95
CA PHE A 180 -11.75 24.16 -19.82
C PHE A 180 -12.06 23.01 -20.78
N GLN A 181 -12.65 21.92 -20.28
CA GLN A 181 -13.09 20.79 -21.10
C GLN A 181 -14.06 21.26 -22.19
N LYS A 182 -15.12 21.99 -21.81
CA LYS A 182 -16.13 22.48 -22.76
C LYS A 182 -15.54 23.43 -23.82
N ALA A 183 -14.50 24.19 -23.47
CA ALA A 183 -13.87 25.13 -24.37
C ALA A 183 -12.82 24.50 -25.30
N ARG A 184 -12.09 23.48 -24.83
CA ARG A 184 -10.90 22.94 -25.54
C ARG A 184 -11.12 21.57 -26.15
N PHE A 185 -11.87 20.69 -25.49
CA PHE A 185 -12.11 19.32 -25.90
C PHE A 185 -13.54 18.89 -25.53
N PRO A 186 -14.56 19.45 -26.20
CA PRO A 186 -15.97 19.31 -25.82
C PRO A 186 -16.52 17.88 -25.92
N GLU A 187 -15.85 16.99 -26.68
CA GLU A 187 -16.20 15.56 -26.80
C GLU A 187 -15.39 14.69 -25.83
N GLY A 188 -14.41 15.29 -25.15
CA GLY A 188 -13.50 14.63 -24.23
C GLY A 188 -13.96 14.70 -22.78
N ARG A 189 -13.05 14.45 -21.84
CA ARG A 189 -13.36 14.38 -20.40
C ARG A 189 -12.21 14.75 -19.49
N VAL A 190 -12.54 15.00 -18.22
CA VAL A 190 -11.57 15.26 -17.16
C VAL A 190 -11.70 14.21 -16.05
N VAL A 191 -10.56 13.65 -15.63
CA VAL A 191 -10.44 12.76 -14.47
C VAL A 191 -9.49 13.38 -13.45
N LEU A 192 -10.01 13.75 -12.29
CA LEU A 192 -9.30 14.36 -11.19
C LEU A 192 -9.01 13.33 -10.09
N PHE A 193 -7.73 13.19 -9.72
CA PHE A 193 -7.25 12.39 -8.61
C PHE A 193 -6.65 13.30 -7.53
N LEU A 194 -7.18 13.23 -6.31
CA LEU A 194 -6.75 14.06 -5.18
C LEU A 194 -6.15 13.22 -4.05
N GLU A 195 -4.83 13.20 -3.93
CA GLU A 195 -4.14 12.71 -2.73
C GLU A 195 -4.02 13.87 -1.71
N SER A 196 -5.12 14.18 -1.03
CA SER A 196 -5.18 15.24 -0.03
C SER A 196 -6.17 14.93 1.10
N CYS A 197 -5.81 15.29 2.33
CA CYS A 197 -6.72 15.30 3.47
C CYS A 197 -7.57 16.57 3.43
N PHE A 198 -8.90 16.49 3.49
CA PHE A 198 -9.76 17.67 3.71
C PHE A 198 -10.23 17.80 5.16
N SER A 199 -9.72 16.95 6.06
CA SER A 199 -10.07 16.92 7.49
C SER A 199 -9.43 18.05 8.32
N GLY A 200 -8.49 18.82 7.75
CA GLY A 200 -7.76 19.86 8.47
C GLY A 200 -6.60 19.35 9.35
N GLU A 201 -6.22 18.08 9.20
CA GLU A 201 -5.12 17.41 9.90
C GLU A 201 -4.05 16.92 8.91
N THR A 202 -2.81 16.79 9.39
CA THR A 202 -1.74 16.07 8.73
C THR A 202 -1.98 14.56 8.80
N ASN A 203 -1.23 13.81 7.99
CA ASN A 203 -1.20 12.34 7.99
C ASN A 203 -0.89 11.69 9.36
N ASP A 204 -0.26 12.41 10.28
CA ASP A 204 0.05 11.92 11.63
C ASP A 204 -0.99 12.37 12.68
N GLY A 205 -2.14 12.89 12.23
CA GLY A 205 -3.21 13.38 13.10
C GLY A 205 -2.86 14.69 13.80
N GLN A 206 -1.86 15.43 13.31
CA GLN A 206 -1.52 16.75 13.85
C GLN A 206 -2.34 17.82 13.13
N SER A 207 -2.79 18.84 13.83
CA SER A 207 -3.46 19.97 13.18
C SER A 207 -2.55 20.66 12.18
N LEU A 208 -3.10 21.13 11.05
CA LEU A 208 -2.38 21.95 10.07
C LEU A 208 -1.89 23.29 10.66
N SER A 209 -2.38 23.68 11.84
CA SER A 209 -1.90 24.86 12.58
C SER A 209 -1.96 24.68 14.09
N ASN A 210 -0.95 25.17 14.81
CA ASN A 210 -0.93 25.24 16.29
C ASN A 210 -2.06 26.09 16.89
N THR A 211 -2.76 26.90 16.07
CA THR A 211 -3.90 27.74 16.48
C THR A 211 -5.27 27.18 16.07
N MET A 212 -5.26 26.12 15.26
CA MET A 212 -6.45 25.34 14.93
C MET A 212 -6.46 24.15 15.89
N GLY A 213 -7.37 24.16 16.88
CA GLY A 213 -7.61 22.95 17.67
C GLY A 213 -8.06 21.81 16.75
N PRO A 214 -8.00 20.54 17.20
CA PRO A 214 -8.48 19.40 16.41
C PRO A 214 -9.98 19.61 16.13
N MET A 215 -10.29 20.09 14.93
CA MET A 215 -11.66 20.24 14.43
C MET A 215 -11.87 19.12 13.44
N ILE A 216 -12.15 17.92 13.96
CA ILE A 216 -12.63 16.81 13.14
C ILE A 216 -14.01 17.20 12.65
N ALA A 217 -14.13 17.43 11.35
CA ALA A 217 -15.42 17.64 10.71
C ALA A 217 -16.30 16.39 10.97
N PRO A 218 -17.58 16.52 11.36
CA PRO A 218 -18.47 15.38 11.56
C PRO A 218 -18.58 14.53 10.27
N PRO A 219 -18.94 13.23 10.37
CA PRO A 219 -18.90 12.27 9.27
C PRO A 219 -19.97 12.55 8.22
N VAL A 220 -19.70 13.55 7.39
CA VAL A 220 -20.41 13.84 6.15
C VAL A 220 -19.30 14.10 5.14
N GLY A 221 -19.33 13.39 4.01
CA GLY A 221 -18.26 13.39 3.01
C GLY A 221 -18.03 14.77 2.37
N LEU A 222 -17.26 14.81 1.30
CA LEU A 222 -17.58 15.80 0.28
C LEU A 222 -19.05 15.53 -0.06
N ASP A 223 -19.97 16.46 0.23
CA ASP A 223 -21.25 16.40 -0.46
C ASP A 223 -20.87 16.34 -1.95
N PRO A 224 -21.38 15.36 -2.72
CA PRO A 224 -21.24 15.45 -4.15
C PRO A 224 -21.77 16.85 -4.45
N PRO A 225 -20.96 17.76 -5.02
CA PRO A 225 -21.53 19.02 -5.46
C PRO A 225 -22.76 18.65 -6.27
N GLU A 226 -23.84 19.42 -6.16
CA GLU A 226 -24.93 19.33 -7.14
C GLU A 226 -24.34 19.74 -8.50
N SER A 227 -23.47 18.91 -9.08
CA SER A 227 -22.58 19.32 -10.14
C SER A 227 -23.18 18.88 -11.45
N SER A 228 -23.81 19.84 -12.09
CA SER A 228 -24.03 19.93 -13.53
C SER A 228 -22.71 19.95 -14.35
N HIS A 229 -21.60 19.40 -13.83
CA HIS A 229 -20.25 19.52 -14.36
C HIS A 229 -19.67 18.13 -14.68
N ASP A 230 -19.14 17.96 -15.88
CA ASP A 230 -18.70 16.66 -16.43
C ASP A 230 -17.26 16.28 -16.00
N VAL A 231 -16.96 16.37 -14.69
CA VAL A 231 -15.64 16.07 -14.11
C VAL A 231 -15.73 14.83 -13.19
N ILE A 232 -14.98 13.78 -13.54
CA ILE A 232 -14.87 12.58 -12.72
C ILE A 232 -13.83 12.84 -11.62
N THR A 233 -14.19 12.64 -10.35
CA THR A 233 -13.26 12.90 -9.23
C THR A 233 -13.07 11.69 -8.34
N PHE A 234 -11.82 11.40 -8.00
CA PHE A 234 -11.40 10.45 -6.97
C PHE A 234 -10.58 11.16 -5.91
N ALA A 235 -11.03 11.13 -4.66
CA ALA A 235 -10.32 11.71 -3.53
C ALA A 235 -9.80 10.61 -2.60
N ALA A 236 -8.59 10.78 -2.09
CA ALA A 236 -7.91 9.83 -1.21
C ALA A 236 -8.61 9.62 0.13
N ALA A 237 -9.33 10.65 0.60
CA ALA A 237 -10.06 10.61 1.85
C ALA A 237 -11.28 11.54 1.80
N GLY A 238 -12.36 11.14 2.48
CA GLY A 238 -13.48 12.03 2.78
C GLY A 238 -13.13 13.12 3.80
N ALA A 239 -14.03 14.06 4.03
CA ALA A 239 -13.82 15.16 4.99
C ALA A 239 -13.60 14.69 6.44
N ASP A 240 -13.97 13.45 6.76
CA ASP A 240 -13.93 12.83 8.08
C ASP A 240 -12.76 11.83 8.28
N THR A 241 -11.93 11.63 7.26
CA THR A 241 -10.80 10.69 7.33
C THR A 241 -9.49 11.33 6.84
N PRO A 242 -8.33 10.97 7.40
CA PRO A 242 -7.04 11.42 6.87
C PRO A 242 -6.64 10.57 5.65
N ALA A 243 -5.83 11.16 4.77
CA ALA A 243 -4.99 10.44 3.82
C ALA A 243 -3.65 10.09 4.49
N TYR A 244 -3.27 8.81 4.47
CA TYR A 244 -2.06 8.32 5.13
C TYR A 244 -0.95 7.97 4.13
N TRP A 245 0.27 7.97 4.63
CA TRP A 245 1.47 7.51 3.92
C TRP A 245 1.91 6.13 4.40
N ASP A 246 2.43 5.34 3.47
CA ASP A 246 3.13 4.08 3.72
C ASP A 246 4.64 4.34 3.79
N GLU A 247 5.20 4.43 5.00
CA GLU A 247 6.64 4.71 5.17
C GLU A 247 7.52 3.56 4.65
N GLU A 248 7.02 2.32 4.66
CA GLU A 248 7.74 1.15 4.12
C GLU A 248 7.87 1.24 2.59
N ARG A 249 6.83 1.77 1.93
CA ARG A 249 6.79 1.90 0.46
C ARG A 249 7.19 3.28 -0.06
N GLY A 250 7.33 4.27 0.81
CA GLY A 250 7.67 5.64 0.47
C GLY A 250 6.64 6.36 -0.40
N GLN A 251 5.34 6.10 -0.19
CA GLN A 251 4.25 6.64 -1.04
C GLN A 251 2.91 6.74 -0.29
N GLY A 252 1.92 7.43 -0.86
CA GLY A 252 0.56 7.54 -0.33
C GLY A 252 -0.23 6.25 -0.48
N LEU A 253 -1.12 5.95 0.48
CA LEU A 253 -1.96 4.75 0.42
C LEU A 253 -2.91 4.76 -0.77
N PHE A 254 -3.48 5.93 -1.08
CA PHE A 254 -4.36 6.07 -2.23
C PHE A 254 -3.56 6.00 -3.53
N THR A 255 -2.42 6.67 -3.62
CA THR A 255 -1.56 6.63 -4.81
C THR A 255 -1.02 5.22 -5.11
N ASP A 256 -0.58 4.46 -4.11
CA ASP A 256 -0.19 3.05 -4.28
C ASP A 256 -1.34 2.21 -4.85
N ALA A 257 -2.54 2.39 -4.31
CA ALA A 257 -3.73 1.69 -4.78
C ALA A 257 -4.14 2.15 -6.19
N LEU A 258 -4.09 3.45 -6.47
CA LEU A 258 -4.42 4.05 -7.77
C LEU A 258 -3.51 3.51 -8.86
N VAL A 259 -2.18 3.56 -8.66
CA VAL A 259 -1.20 3.03 -9.62
C VAL A 259 -1.45 1.54 -9.87
N LYS A 260 -1.69 0.75 -8.82
CA LYS A 260 -2.06 -0.67 -8.98
C LYS A 260 -3.36 -0.84 -9.76
N GLY A 261 -4.35 0.01 -9.51
CA GLY A 261 -5.61 0.03 -10.24
C GLY A 261 -5.40 0.29 -11.74
N ILE A 262 -4.63 1.33 -12.06
CA ILE A 262 -4.24 1.70 -13.43
C ILE A 262 -3.49 0.55 -14.11
N THR A 263 -2.59 -0.15 -13.41
CA THR A 263 -1.88 -1.34 -13.93
C THR A 263 -2.77 -2.58 -14.09
N GLY A 264 -4.08 -2.47 -13.84
CA GLY A 264 -5.06 -3.51 -14.12
C GLY A 264 -5.55 -4.32 -12.93
N ARG A 265 -5.15 -3.97 -11.68
CA ARG A 265 -5.73 -4.61 -10.49
C ARG A 265 -7.19 -4.26 -10.27
N ALA A 266 -7.64 -3.07 -10.71
CA ALA A 266 -9.04 -2.68 -10.57
C ALA A 266 -9.96 -3.61 -11.39
N ASP A 267 -9.62 -3.83 -12.65
CA ASP A 267 -10.31 -4.76 -13.55
C ASP A 267 -10.17 -6.23 -13.09
N ALA A 268 -8.98 -6.65 -12.61
CA ALA A 268 -8.75 -8.05 -12.24
C ALA A 268 -9.35 -8.48 -10.88
N ALA A 269 -9.26 -7.62 -9.85
CA ALA A 269 -9.57 -8.00 -8.48
C ALA A 269 -11.03 -7.67 -8.08
N THR A 270 -11.57 -6.60 -8.64
CA THR A 270 -12.93 -6.12 -8.34
C THR A 270 -13.80 -5.95 -9.58
N GLY A 271 -13.22 -6.10 -10.77
CA GLY A 271 -13.90 -5.97 -12.06
C GLY A 271 -14.21 -7.29 -12.74
N ASN A 272 -14.56 -7.20 -14.02
CA ASN A 272 -14.99 -8.32 -14.85
C ASN A 272 -13.84 -8.97 -15.66
N SER A 273 -12.62 -8.42 -15.58
CA SER A 273 -11.44 -8.86 -16.33
C SER A 273 -11.60 -8.74 -17.86
N ASP A 274 -12.35 -7.75 -18.33
CA ASP A 274 -12.59 -7.52 -19.76
C ASP A 274 -11.50 -6.67 -20.43
N GLY A 275 -10.48 -6.24 -19.67
CA GLY A 275 -9.40 -5.41 -20.19
C GLY A 275 -9.76 -3.94 -20.29
N THR A 276 -10.86 -3.48 -19.70
CA THR A 276 -11.18 -2.07 -19.48
C THR A 276 -11.33 -1.83 -17.99
N VAL A 277 -10.85 -0.71 -17.48
CA VAL A 277 -11.18 -0.28 -16.11
C VAL A 277 -12.34 0.69 -16.20
N THR A 278 -13.48 0.35 -15.59
CA THR A 278 -14.58 1.30 -15.43
C THR A 278 -14.42 2.15 -14.17
N LEU A 279 -15.25 3.20 -14.08
CA LEU A 279 -15.33 4.03 -12.89
C LEU A 279 -15.68 3.22 -11.65
N ASP A 280 -16.69 2.36 -11.76
CA ASP A 280 -17.18 1.52 -10.67
C ASP A 280 -16.13 0.51 -10.22
N GLU A 281 -15.35 -0.04 -11.15
CA GLU A 281 -14.26 -0.96 -10.84
C GLU A 281 -13.11 -0.26 -10.11
N MET A 282 -12.70 0.92 -10.58
CA MET A 282 -11.67 1.72 -9.90
C MET A 282 -12.15 2.16 -8.50
N ALA A 283 -13.38 2.66 -8.38
CA ALA A 283 -13.96 3.05 -7.11
C ALA A 283 -14.05 1.86 -6.13
N SER A 284 -14.51 0.70 -6.62
CA SER A 284 -14.60 -0.53 -5.83
C SER A 284 -13.23 -0.99 -5.35
N TRP A 285 -12.22 -1.01 -6.23
CA TRP A 285 -10.84 -1.35 -5.89
C TRP A 285 -10.26 -0.44 -4.81
N LEU A 286 -10.39 0.88 -4.98
CA LEU A 286 -9.89 1.87 -4.01
C LEU A 286 -10.58 1.73 -2.65
N SER A 287 -11.90 1.50 -2.65
CA SER A 287 -12.70 1.33 -1.43
C SER A 287 -12.33 0.09 -0.60
N VAL A 288 -11.69 -0.90 -1.22
CA VAL A 288 -11.23 -2.13 -0.55
C VAL A 288 -9.75 -2.05 -0.20
N SER A 289 -8.93 -1.68 -1.18
CA SER A 289 -7.46 -1.73 -1.10
C SER A 289 -6.90 -0.73 -0.08
N VAL A 290 -7.38 0.52 -0.11
CA VAL A 290 -6.87 1.60 0.75
C VAL A 290 -7.20 1.33 2.23
N PRO A 291 -8.46 1.05 2.64
CA PRO A 291 -8.73 0.73 4.03
C PRO A 291 -8.07 -0.57 4.50
N ALA A 292 -7.85 -1.55 3.62
CA ALA A 292 -7.14 -2.78 3.97
C ALA A 292 -5.67 -2.49 4.33
N ARG A 293 -4.96 -1.68 3.54
CA ARG A 293 -3.57 -1.30 3.85
C ARG A 293 -3.49 -0.38 5.07
N ALA A 294 -4.39 0.57 5.22
CA ALA A 294 -4.45 1.45 6.39
C ALA A 294 -4.59 0.64 7.71
N ARG A 295 -5.45 -0.39 7.71
CA ARG A 295 -5.60 -1.33 8.83
C ARG A 295 -4.34 -2.17 9.07
N ALA A 296 -3.71 -2.68 8.01
CA ALA A 296 -2.48 -3.46 8.11
C ALA A 296 -1.33 -2.65 8.74
N LEU A 297 -1.29 -1.33 8.49
CA LEU A 297 -0.31 -0.40 9.06
C LEU A 297 -0.72 0.17 10.43
N SER A 298 -1.88 -0.21 10.97
CA SER A 298 -2.44 0.34 12.22
C SER A 298 -2.58 1.88 12.22
N LYS A 299 -2.81 2.49 11.05
CA LYS A 299 -2.88 3.96 10.88
C LYS A 299 -4.29 4.55 11.09
N GLY A 300 -5.33 3.72 11.04
CA GLY A 300 -6.73 4.15 11.19
C GLY A 300 -7.58 3.78 9.98
N ASN A 301 -8.61 4.58 9.70
CA ASN A 301 -9.51 4.38 8.57
C ASN A 301 -9.33 5.52 7.57
N GLN A 302 -8.86 5.20 6.36
CA GLN A 302 -8.84 6.12 5.22
C GLN A 302 -9.87 5.61 4.22
N ARG A 303 -10.82 6.47 3.85
CA ARG A 303 -11.93 6.11 2.96
C ARG A 303 -11.88 6.96 1.70
N PRO A 304 -11.39 6.41 0.57
CA PRO A 304 -11.45 7.09 -0.70
C PRO A 304 -12.89 7.39 -1.11
N GLN A 305 -13.09 8.48 -1.83
CA GLN A 305 -14.38 8.88 -2.39
C GLN A 305 -14.28 8.97 -3.91
N ALA A 306 -15.35 8.62 -4.60
CA ALA A 306 -15.49 8.81 -6.04
C ALA A 306 -16.79 9.58 -6.31
N THR A 307 -16.76 10.52 -7.24
CA THR A 307 -17.93 11.31 -7.67
C THR A 307 -18.02 11.29 -9.19
N ALA A 308 -19.21 10.96 -9.71
CA ALA A 308 -19.46 10.80 -11.14
C ALA A 308 -20.94 10.97 -11.50
N ILE A 309 -21.20 11.21 -12.79
CA ILE A 309 -22.55 11.39 -13.35
C ILE A 309 -23.09 10.07 -13.95
N THR A 310 -22.23 9.16 -14.43
CA THR A 310 -22.62 7.85 -15.01
C THR A 310 -21.51 6.79 -14.88
N ASP A 311 -21.88 5.51 -14.90
CA ASP A 311 -20.94 4.39 -15.07
C ASP A 311 -20.33 4.45 -16.48
N SER A 312 -19.05 4.82 -16.55
CA SER A 312 -18.31 5.06 -17.79
C SER A 312 -16.96 4.34 -17.75
N PRO A 313 -16.49 3.79 -18.88
CA PRO A 313 -15.15 3.20 -18.98
C PRO A 313 -14.09 4.28 -18.75
N LEU A 314 -13.20 4.14 -17.77
CA LEU A 314 -12.13 5.12 -17.48
C LEU A 314 -10.95 5.01 -18.43
N PHE A 315 -10.52 3.80 -18.76
CA PHE A 315 -9.49 3.55 -19.76
C PHE A 315 -9.45 2.06 -20.10
N ALA A 316 -9.15 1.76 -21.36
CA ALA A 316 -8.81 0.39 -21.76
C ALA A 316 -7.41 0.04 -21.27
N LEU A 317 -7.28 -1.11 -20.62
CA LEU A 317 -6.02 -1.74 -20.30
C LEU A 317 -5.53 -2.50 -21.52
N TYR A 318 -4.27 -2.31 -21.88
CA TYR A 318 -3.61 -3.17 -22.85
C TYR A 318 -3.22 -4.49 -22.17
N LYS A 319 -4.20 -5.40 -22.01
CA LYS A 319 -4.17 -6.54 -21.06
C LYS A 319 -4.05 -7.91 -21.71
N ALA A 320 -3.25 -8.06 -22.75
CA ALA A 320 -2.78 -9.40 -23.15
C ALA A 320 -1.49 -9.72 -22.37
N PRO A 321 -1.25 -11.00 -21.98
CA PRO A 321 0.02 -11.38 -21.36
C PRO A 321 1.17 -10.87 -22.24
N ALA A 322 2.13 -10.17 -21.65
CA ALA A 322 3.34 -9.81 -22.37
C ALA A 322 3.93 -11.10 -22.94
N PRO A 323 4.18 -11.22 -24.26
CA PRO A 323 5.05 -12.28 -24.74
C PRO A 323 6.35 -12.19 -23.94
N GLU A 324 6.93 -13.36 -23.62
CA GLU A 324 8.28 -13.42 -23.02
C GLU A 324 9.20 -12.46 -23.80
N PRO A 325 10.04 -11.66 -23.11
CA PRO A 325 10.92 -10.70 -23.75
C PRO A 325 11.71 -11.38 -24.87
N ASN A 326 11.48 -10.94 -26.11
CA ASN A 326 12.20 -11.46 -27.26
C ASN A 326 13.54 -10.75 -27.34
N ILE A 327 14.62 -11.47 -27.04
CA ILE A 327 15.98 -10.92 -27.01
C ILE A 327 16.41 -10.24 -28.32
N LEU A 328 15.85 -10.65 -29.46
CA LEU A 328 16.12 -9.98 -30.75
C LEU A 328 15.44 -8.62 -30.84
N ILE A 329 14.21 -8.50 -30.31
CA ILE A 329 13.51 -7.21 -30.22
C ILE A 329 14.23 -6.31 -29.22
N GLU A 330 14.75 -6.87 -28.12
CA GLU A 330 15.59 -6.12 -27.19
C GLU A 330 16.81 -5.50 -27.87
N PHE A 331 17.47 -6.25 -28.76
CA PHE A 331 18.60 -5.73 -29.53
C PHE A 331 18.19 -4.61 -30.49
N GLU A 332 17.07 -4.75 -31.22
CA GLU A 332 16.55 -3.69 -32.09
C GLU A 332 16.13 -2.44 -31.30
N VAL A 333 15.46 -2.62 -30.16
CA VAL A 333 15.09 -1.52 -29.25
C VAL A 333 16.35 -0.79 -28.77
N GLN A 334 17.42 -1.53 -28.45
CA GLN A 334 18.70 -0.94 -28.06
C GLN A 334 19.36 -0.18 -29.23
N ASP A 335 19.31 -0.67 -30.47
CA ASP A 335 19.79 0.07 -31.66
C ASP A 335 19.02 1.38 -31.84
N PHE A 336 17.69 1.34 -31.74
CA PHE A 336 16.86 2.55 -31.80
C PHE A 336 17.19 3.52 -30.68
N ARG A 337 17.48 3.02 -29.47
CA ARG A 337 17.90 3.86 -28.33
C ARG A 337 19.20 4.59 -28.65
N ASP A 338 20.23 3.84 -29.03
CA ASP A 338 21.55 4.39 -29.33
C ASP A 338 21.47 5.41 -30.48
N ARG A 339 20.73 5.11 -31.55
CA ARG A 339 20.53 6.02 -32.69
C ARG A 339 19.70 7.25 -32.34
N THR A 340 18.70 7.12 -31.46
CA THR A 340 17.89 8.25 -30.98
C THR A 340 18.73 9.19 -30.11
N GLU A 341 19.66 8.65 -29.33
CA GLU A 341 20.62 9.45 -28.55
C GLU A 341 21.67 10.12 -29.44
N GLU A 342 22.19 9.43 -30.45
CA GLU A 342 23.29 9.90 -31.31
C GLU A 342 22.86 10.80 -32.47
N VAL A 343 21.62 10.72 -32.95
CA VAL A 343 21.16 11.49 -34.11
C VAL A 343 21.35 13.00 -33.90
N ASP A 344 22.00 13.65 -34.86
CA ASP A 344 22.21 15.10 -34.81
C ASP A 344 20.86 15.82 -34.86
N ARG A 345 20.57 16.59 -33.82
CA ARG A 345 19.34 17.38 -33.70
C ARG A 345 19.15 18.42 -34.80
N HIS A 346 20.20 18.75 -35.57
CA HIS A 346 20.14 19.69 -36.69
C HIS A 346 20.01 18.98 -38.05
N ASP A 347 20.02 17.65 -38.12
CA ASP A 347 19.83 16.90 -39.37
C ASP A 347 18.38 16.44 -39.52
N MET A 348 17.58 17.24 -40.22
CA MET A 348 16.16 16.93 -40.45
C MET A 348 15.91 15.67 -41.25
N ALA A 349 16.79 15.33 -42.18
CA ALA A 349 16.62 14.14 -42.99
C ALA A 349 16.85 12.91 -42.11
N ALA A 350 17.91 12.90 -41.31
CA ALA A 350 18.19 11.81 -40.38
C ALA A 350 17.09 11.65 -39.33
N LEU A 351 16.60 12.74 -38.73
CA LEU A 351 15.50 12.71 -37.76
C LEU A 351 14.20 12.14 -38.34
N ARG A 352 13.86 12.50 -39.59
CA ARG A 352 12.66 11.99 -40.27
C ARG A 352 12.78 10.51 -40.60
N THR A 353 13.89 10.11 -41.21
CA THR A 353 14.16 8.72 -41.55
C THR A 353 14.11 7.83 -40.30
N LEU A 354 14.80 8.23 -39.22
CA LEU A 354 14.83 7.47 -37.98
C LEU A 354 13.43 7.38 -37.33
N HIS A 355 12.66 8.47 -37.34
CA HIS A 355 11.27 8.45 -36.85
C HIS A 355 10.37 7.52 -37.68
N GLU A 356 10.47 7.57 -39.01
CA GLU A 356 9.70 6.70 -39.91
C GLU A 356 10.08 5.22 -39.77
N GLU A 357 11.36 4.93 -39.59
CA GLU A 357 11.87 3.58 -39.33
C GLU A 357 11.39 3.05 -37.97
N LEU A 358 11.43 3.87 -36.91
CA LEU A 358 10.94 3.48 -35.59
C LEU A 358 9.42 3.20 -35.63
N VAL A 359 8.64 4.08 -36.27
CA VAL A 359 7.19 3.86 -36.42
C VAL A 359 6.92 2.59 -37.21
N ARG A 360 7.67 2.35 -38.31
CA ARG A 360 7.56 1.13 -39.09
C ARG A 360 7.93 -0.11 -38.28
N PHE A 361 8.99 -0.06 -37.48
CA PHE A 361 9.37 -1.15 -36.59
C PHE A 361 8.25 -1.47 -35.59
N MET A 362 7.68 -0.44 -34.95
CA MET A 362 6.53 -0.57 -34.04
C MET A 362 5.31 -1.20 -34.74
N ASP A 363 5.10 -0.89 -36.03
CA ASP A 363 4.05 -1.50 -36.84
C ASP A 363 4.35 -2.97 -37.23
N GLU A 364 5.62 -3.29 -37.54
CA GLU A 364 6.06 -4.61 -38.02
C GLU A 364 6.20 -5.64 -36.90
N CYS A 365 6.73 -5.25 -35.73
CA CYS A 365 6.92 -6.15 -34.60
C CYS A 365 5.59 -6.55 -33.92
N GLY A 366 4.53 -5.74 -34.08
CA GLY A 366 3.24 -5.96 -33.47
C GLY A 366 3.34 -6.27 -31.97
N ASP A 367 2.61 -7.30 -31.52
CA ASP A 367 2.53 -7.70 -30.12
C ASP A 367 3.87 -8.01 -29.45
N ALA A 368 4.87 -8.38 -30.23
CA ALA A 368 6.18 -8.72 -29.71
C ALA A 368 6.94 -7.49 -29.16
N CYS A 369 6.55 -6.26 -29.55
CA CYS A 369 7.06 -5.02 -28.96
C CYS A 369 6.42 -4.67 -27.61
N ARG A 370 5.38 -5.38 -27.16
CA ARG A 370 4.64 -5.04 -25.93
C ARG A 370 5.54 -4.84 -24.69
N PRO A 371 6.57 -5.67 -24.42
CA PRO A 371 7.47 -5.45 -23.28
C PRO A 371 8.27 -4.14 -23.36
N TYR A 372 8.48 -3.62 -24.57
CA TYR A 372 9.30 -2.45 -24.86
C TYR A 372 8.48 -1.22 -25.27
N LEU A 373 7.16 -1.32 -25.27
CA LEU A 373 6.28 -0.34 -25.90
C LEU A 373 6.39 1.05 -25.27
N ALA A 374 6.51 1.13 -23.94
CA ALA A 374 6.72 2.39 -23.24
C ALA A 374 8.01 3.10 -23.69
N GLU A 375 9.08 2.33 -23.90
CA GLU A 375 10.36 2.85 -24.37
C GLU A 375 10.29 3.30 -25.83
N LEU A 376 9.70 2.47 -26.70
CA LEU A 376 9.52 2.79 -28.13
C LEU A 376 8.66 4.04 -28.33
N VAL A 377 7.57 4.18 -27.58
CA VAL A 377 6.72 5.38 -27.58
C VAL A 377 7.51 6.61 -27.12
N THR A 378 8.34 6.46 -26.07
CA THR A 378 9.21 7.53 -25.59
C THR A 378 10.19 8.00 -26.66
N MET A 379 10.88 7.08 -27.33
CA MET A 379 11.81 7.41 -28.43
C MET A 379 11.09 8.06 -29.62
N ARG A 380 9.91 7.54 -29.99
CA ARG A 380 9.06 8.11 -31.05
C ARG A 380 8.72 9.57 -30.74
N ASP A 381 8.34 9.85 -29.51
CA ASP A 381 7.96 11.19 -29.05
C ASP A 381 9.16 12.13 -28.97
N GLU A 382 10.32 11.62 -28.54
CA GLU A 382 11.57 12.37 -28.53
C GLU A 382 11.97 12.80 -29.95
N LEU A 383 11.94 11.87 -30.91
CA LEU A 383 12.23 12.15 -32.31
C LEU A 383 11.21 13.13 -32.91
N ALA A 384 9.92 12.96 -32.61
CA ALA A 384 8.88 13.89 -33.03
C ALA A 384 9.09 15.30 -32.45
N ASN A 385 9.53 15.41 -31.19
CA ASN A 385 9.87 16.68 -30.55
C ASN A 385 11.09 17.34 -31.21
N LYS A 386 12.17 16.60 -31.44
CA LYS A 386 13.35 17.07 -32.17
C LYS A 386 12.96 17.60 -33.55
N ARG A 387 12.12 16.85 -34.30
CA ARG A 387 11.58 17.27 -35.60
C ARG A 387 10.75 18.55 -35.53
N ARG A 388 9.82 18.68 -34.57
CA ARG A 388 8.98 19.88 -34.41
C ARG A 388 9.78 21.14 -34.11
N ARG A 389 10.76 21.06 -33.19
CA ARG A 389 11.65 22.20 -32.88
C ARG A 389 12.35 22.68 -34.13
N CYS A 390 12.77 21.71 -34.92
CA CYS A 390 13.45 21.98 -36.14
C CYS A 390 12.56 22.62 -37.23
N GLU A 391 11.34 22.15 -37.42
CA GLU A 391 10.36 22.79 -38.32
C GLU A 391 10.05 24.23 -37.90
N ALA A 392 10.00 24.50 -36.59
CA ALA A 392 9.86 25.85 -36.05
C ALA A 392 11.09 26.72 -36.37
N ALA A 393 12.30 26.16 -36.27
CA ALA A 393 13.53 26.85 -36.66
C ALA A 393 13.56 27.19 -38.16
N THR A 394 13.22 26.25 -39.05
CA THR A 394 13.09 26.48 -40.50
C THR A 394 12.09 27.60 -40.80
N THR A 395 10.94 27.60 -40.12
CA THR A 395 9.93 28.66 -40.24
C THR A 395 10.49 30.03 -39.83
N MET A 396 11.28 30.07 -38.75
CA MET A 396 11.92 31.30 -38.29
C MET A 396 12.99 31.80 -39.28
N VAL A 397 13.78 30.89 -39.84
CA VAL A 397 14.78 31.20 -40.88
C VAL A 397 14.11 31.78 -42.12
N GLY A 398 13.00 31.21 -42.58
CA GLY A 398 12.21 31.77 -43.69
C GLY A 398 11.81 33.24 -43.44
N ARG A 399 11.29 33.55 -42.25
CA ARG A 399 10.95 34.93 -41.84
C ARG A 399 12.16 35.86 -41.77
N LEU A 400 13.34 35.35 -41.44
CA LEU A 400 14.59 36.13 -41.41
C LEU A 400 15.10 36.39 -42.84
N LEU A 401 15.00 35.41 -43.74
CA LEU A 401 15.35 35.54 -45.15
C LEU A 401 14.48 36.59 -45.85
N GLU A 402 13.16 36.61 -45.61
CA GLU A 402 12.25 37.64 -46.11
C GLU A 402 12.65 39.06 -45.70
N ARG A 403 13.36 39.20 -44.57
CA ARG A 403 13.84 40.48 -44.03
C ARG A 403 15.29 40.78 -44.38
N ASN A 404 15.92 39.96 -45.22
CA ASN A 404 17.35 40.04 -45.54
C ASN A 404 18.26 40.07 -44.30
N ALA A 405 17.86 39.39 -43.21
CA ALA A 405 18.53 39.45 -41.91
C ALA A 405 19.62 38.37 -41.78
N TYR A 406 20.56 38.30 -42.72
CA TYR A 406 21.59 37.25 -42.80
C TYR A 406 22.49 37.17 -41.56
N ASP A 407 22.81 38.31 -40.93
CA ASP A 407 23.59 38.34 -39.69
C ASP A 407 22.86 37.63 -38.54
N ARG A 408 21.52 37.67 -38.53
CA ARG A 408 20.70 36.95 -37.54
C ARG A 408 20.60 35.47 -37.86
N ILE A 409 20.60 35.10 -39.14
CA ILE A 409 20.65 33.70 -39.57
C ILE A 409 22.00 33.10 -39.18
N ALA A 410 23.11 33.81 -39.41
CA ALA A 410 24.45 33.38 -39.03
C ALA A 410 24.62 33.18 -37.51
N ALA A 411 23.85 33.91 -36.70
CA ALA A 411 23.85 33.82 -35.24
C ALA A 411 22.72 32.95 -34.67
N PHE A 412 21.95 32.25 -35.51
CA PHE A 412 20.85 31.41 -35.07
C PHE A 412 21.33 29.96 -34.94
N ASP A 413 21.56 29.54 -33.70
CA ASP A 413 22.20 28.25 -33.39
C ASP A 413 21.26 27.04 -33.56
N GLU A 414 19.95 27.24 -33.74
CA GLU A 414 18.97 26.15 -33.90
C GLU A 414 18.62 25.84 -35.36
N ILE A 415 19.41 26.32 -36.33
CA ILE A 415 19.16 26.02 -37.75
C ILE A 415 19.43 24.54 -38.02
N CYS A 416 18.43 23.86 -38.57
CA CYS A 416 18.54 22.47 -38.93
C CYS A 416 19.01 22.24 -40.36
N ALA A 417 20.24 22.64 -40.59
CA ALA A 417 20.95 22.32 -41.81
C ALA A 417 22.44 22.20 -41.47
N PRO A 418 23.22 21.43 -42.24
CA PRO A 418 24.66 21.42 -42.11
C PRO A 418 25.23 22.84 -42.10
N ALA A 419 26.19 23.11 -41.21
CA ALA A 419 26.82 24.42 -41.09
C ALA A 419 27.43 24.93 -42.42
N GLU A 420 27.68 24.04 -43.37
CA GLU A 420 28.11 24.36 -44.73
C GLU A 420 27.02 25.05 -45.55
N ILE A 421 25.77 24.58 -45.46
CA ILE A 421 24.61 25.18 -46.14
C ILE A 421 24.29 26.54 -45.52
N VAL A 422 24.37 26.65 -44.19
CA VAL A 422 24.19 27.93 -43.48
C VAL A 422 25.23 28.96 -43.93
N ARG A 423 26.51 28.57 -43.97
CA ARG A 423 27.59 29.44 -44.46
C ARG A 423 27.42 29.79 -45.94
N ALA A 424 26.97 28.87 -46.78
CA ALA A 424 26.72 29.11 -48.20
C ALA A 424 25.59 30.14 -48.40
N CYS A 425 24.46 30.00 -47.70
CA CYS A 425 23.37 30.97 -47.77
C CYS A 425 23.79 32.36 -47.28
N VAL A 426 24.44 32.44 -46.12
CA VAL A 426 24.92 33.71 -45.55
C VAL A 426 25.97 34.37 -46.46
N GLY A 427 26.84 33.56 -47.08
CA GLY A 427 27.87 34.03 -48.01
C GLY A 427 27.33 34.52 -49.35
N ASP A 428 26.29 33.87 -49.88
CA ASP A 428 25.62 34.31 -51.11
C ASP A 428 24.87 35.64 -50.92
N GLY A 429 24.30 35.86 -49.72
CA GLY A 429 23.62 37.10 -49.36
C GLY A 429 22.34 37.39 -50.17
N THR A 430 21.75 36.36 -50.78
CA THR A 430 20.51 36.47 -51.58
C THR A 430 19.54 35.36 -51.19
N ALA A 431 18.27 35.70 -50.90
CA ALA A 431 17.27 34.73 -50.43
C ALA A 431 16.94 33.66 -51.48
N ASP A 432 17.17 33.99 -52.76
CA ASP A 432 16.95 33.10 -53.90
C ASP A 432 18.11 32.13 -54.16
N SER A 433 19.19 32.13 -53.36
CA SER A 433 20.26 31.16 -53.58
C SER A 433 19.81 29.72 -53.31
N PRO A 434 20.37 28.70 -53.98
CA PRO A 434 19.99 27.30 -53.72
C PRO A 434 20.15 26.91 -52.25
N ALA A 435 21.22 27.38 -51.61
CA ALA A 435 21.46 27.18 -50.19
C ALA A 435 20.40 27.89 -49.34
N CYS A 436 20.04 29.14 -49.63
CA CYS A 436 19.01 29.85 -48.89
C CYS A 436 17.60 29.29 -49.09
N ARG A 437 17.27 28.79 -50.29
CA ARG A 437 16.02 28.08 -50.53
C ARG A 437 15.97 26.75 -49.77
N CYS A 438 17.09 26.02 -49.73
CA CYS A 438 17.23 24.83 -48.90
C CYS A 438 17.12 25.15 -47.39
N LEU A 439 17.56 26.33 -46.93
CA LEU A 439 17.34 26.74 -45.53
C LEU A 439 15.90 27.21 -45.23
N ALA A 440 15.22 27.82 -46.20
CA ALA A 440 13.84 28.27 -46.06
C ALA A 440 12.85 27.10 -46.11
N ASP A 441 13.22 26.03 -46.81
CA ASP A 441 12.49 24.78 -46.93
C ASP A 441 13.49 23.62 -46.99
N SER A 442 13.92 23.15 -45.81
CA SER A 442 14.88 22.06 -45.62
C SER A 442 14.38 20.69 -46.10
N THR A 443 13.23 20.67 -46.76
CA THR A 443 12.49 19.49 -47.19
C THR A 443 12.14 19.55 -48.68
N GLY A 444 12.22 20.74 -49.29
CA GLY A 444 11.85 20.98 -50.66
C GLY A 444 12.92 20.54 -51.66
N ALA A 445 12.48 20.29 -52.89
CA ALA A 445 13.33 19.99 -54.04
C ALA A 445 14.45 21.03 -54.27
N ALA A 446 14.46 22.19 -53.59
CA ALA A 446 15.56 23.15 -53.66
C ALA A 446 16.89 22.67 -53.04
N CYS A 447 16.87 21.64 -52.18
CA CYS A 447 18.10 20.94 -51.79
C CYS A 447 18.62 19.99 -52.90
N GLY A 448 18.01 20.01 -54.09
CA GLY A 448 18.48 19.43 -55.36
C GLY A 448 17.67 19.97 -56.56
N LEU A 449 18.07 21.12 -57.13
CA LEU A 449 17.23 21.93 -58.05
C LEU A 449 16.68 21.21 -59.31
N PRO A 450 15.51 21.69 -59.85
CA PRO A 450 14.57 20.98 -60.72
C PRO A 450 14.65 21.46 -62.20
N PRO A 451 13.73 21.01 -63.10
CA PRO A 451 13.11 22.05 -63.95
C PRO A 451 11.62 21.87 -64.36
N GLU A 452 11.16 22.99 -64.92
CA GLU A 452 9.88 23.44 -65.52
C GLU A 452 9.13 22.46 -66.43
N ALA A 453 7.84 22.76 -66.68
CA ALA A 453 6.85 21.97 -67.42
C ALA A 453 7.46 21.05 -68.49
N ASP A 454 7.65 19.82 -68.04
CA ASP A 454 8.44 18.80 -68.68
C ASP A 454 7.45 17.79 -69.25
N CYS A 455 7.44 17.58 -70.57
CA CYS A 455 6.64 16.51 -71.19
C CYS A 455 6.93 15.16 -70.50
N SER A 456 8.12 15.00 -69.90
CA SER A 456 8.48 13.87 -69.06
C SER A 456 7.80 13.92 -67.68
N ALA A 457 7.65 15.08 -67.03
CA ALA A 457 6.96 15.21 -65.74
C ALA A 457 5.45 15.03 -65.84
N ASP A 458 4.82 15.49 -66.92
CA ASP A 458 3.37 15.28 -67.12
C ASP A 458 3.07 13.84 -67.54
N LEU A 459 3.94 13.23 -68.35
CA LEU A 459 3.90 11.79 -68.60
C LEU A 459 4.23 10.98 -67.33
N ALA A 460 5.14 11.45 -66.48
CA ALA A 460 5.47 10.83 -65.20
C ALA A 460 4.29 10.90 -64.22
N LYS A 461 3.58 12.02 -64.15
CA LYS A 461 2.33 12.14 -63.38
C LYS A 461 1.23 11.24 -63.92
N ALA A 462 1.08 11.14 -65.24
CA ALA A 462 0.12 10.22 -65.86
C ALA A 462 0.49 8.75 -65.58
N ARG A 463 1.78 8.42 -65.63
CA ARG A 463 2.34 7.10 -65.27
C ARG A 463 2.15 6.81 -63.78
N GLU A 464 2.41 7.75 -62.89
CA GLU A 464 2.22 7.61 -61.44
C GLU A 464 0.74 7.46 -61.07
N ALA A 465 -0.14 8.23 -61.71
CA ALA A 465 -1.58 8.07 -61.59
C ALA A 465 -2.05 6.69 -62.12
N ALA A 466 -1.49 6.21 -63.23
CA ALA A 466 -1.78 4.88 -63.77
C ALA A 466 -1.26 3.74 -62.88
N LEU A 467 -0.07 3.90 -62.28
CA LEU A 467 0.50 2.99 -61.29
C LEU A 467 -0.37 2.96 -60.02
N SER A 468 -0.79 4.12 -59.52
CA SER A 468 -1.62 4.23 -58.31
C SER A 468 -3.05 3.70 -58.50
N SER A 469 -3.62 3.87 -59.70
CA SER A 469 -4.98 3.41 -60.03
C SER A 469 -5.02 1.96 -60.51
N GLY A 470 -3.86 1.33 -60.77
CA GLY A 470 -3.78 -0.02 -61.31
C GLY A 470 -4.44 -0.13 -62.69
N SER A 471 -4.38 0.93 -63.50
CA SER A 471 -5.09 1.03 -64.78
C SER A 471 -4.27 1.82 -65.80
N LEU A 472 -4.34 1.45 -67.07
CA LEU A 472 -3.72 2.22 -68.16
C LEU A 472 -4.49 3.50 -68.52
N GLU A 473 -5.67 3.73 -67.93
CA GLU A 473 -6.58 4.84 -68.27
C GLU A 473 -5.95 6.24 -68.12
N PRO A 474 -5.17 6.56 -67.07
CA PRO A 474 -4.53 7.86 -66.95
C PRO A 474 -3.46 8.14 -68.02
N ILE A 475 -2.75 7.10 -68.50
CA ILE A 475 -1.81 7.25 -69.63
C ILE A 475 -2.58 7.51 -70.92
N ALA A 476 -3.70 6.82 -71.15
CA ALA A 476 -4.56 7.06 -72.31
C ALA A 476 -5.16 8.48 -72.32
N ALA A 477 -5.48 9.04 -71.14
CA ALA A 477 -5.94 10.41 -71.00
C ALA A 477 -4.84 11.44 -71.33
N TYR A 478 -3.59 11.18 -70.92
CA TYR A 478 -2.43 11.99 -71.30
C TYR A 478 -2.17 11.96 -72.82
N GLU A 479 -2.23 10.76 -73.42
CA GLU A 479 -2.08 10.58 -74.87
C GLU A 479 -3.09 11.43 -75.68
N ALA A 480 -4.31 11.60 -75.15
CA ALA A 480 -5.36 12.41 -75.76
C ALA A 480 -5.15 13.93 -75.57
N ALA A 481 -4.62 14.35 -74.42
CA ALA A 481 -4.50 15.76 -74.04
C ALA A 481 -3.21 16.45 -74.53
N ALA A 482 -2.11 15.70 -74.65
CA ALA A 482 -0.78 16.22 -74.92
C ALA A 482 -0.20 15.70 -76.26
N ARG A 483 -1.01 15.73 -77.33
CA ARG A 483 -0.65 15.19 -78.67
C ARG A 483 0.73 15.61 -79.18
N ALA A 484 1.13 16.87 -78.98
CA ALA A 484 2.44 17.36 -79.42
C ALA A 484 3.62 16.73 -78.65
N CYS A 485 3.45 16.37 -77.36
CA CYS A 485 4.46 15.65 -76.58
C CYS A 485 4.52 14.16 -76.98
N VAL A 486 3.37 13.54 -77.27
CA VAL A 486 3.26 12.12 -77.68
C VAL A 486 3.88 11.89 -79.05
N GLU A 487 3.69 12.82 -79.99
CA GLU A 487 4.33 12.78 -81.31
C GLU A 487 5.85 13.03 -81.22
N ALA A 488 6.30 13.79 -80.23
CA ALA A 488 7.71 14.09 -80.01
C ALA A 488 8.48 12.91 -79.41
N ASP A 489 7.88 12.12 -78.52
CA ASP A 489 8.50 10.92 -77.93
C ASP A 489 7.48 9.78 -77.69
N PRO A 490 7.11 9.03 -78.74
CA PRO A 490 6.20 7.88 -78.61
C PRO A 490 6.83 6.71 -77.85
N ALA A 491 8.17 6.67 -77.73
CA ALA A 491 8.88 5.60 -77.02
C ALA A 491 8.74 5.76 -75.50
N ALA A 492 8.79 6.98 -74.98
CA ALA A 492 8.57 7.27 -73.57
C ALA A 492 7.14 6.87 -73.12
N VAL A 493 6.13 7.11 -73.96
CA VAL A 493 4.74 6.72 -73.66
C VAL A 493 4.57 5.19 -73.68
N ALA A 494 5.19 4.50 -74.63
CA ALA A 494 5.21 3.04 -74.67
C ALA A 494 5.92 2.45 -73.44
N ALA A 495 7.03 3.07 -72.99
CA ALA A 495 7.72 2.69 -71.76
C ALA A 495 6.85 2.89 -70.52
N ALA A 496 6.12 4.00 -70.42
CA ALA A 496 5.19 4.23 -69.32
C ALA A 496 4.05 3.19 -69.27
N ARG A 497 3.50 2.79 -70.42
CA ARG A 497 2.51 1.69 -70.50
C ARG A 497 3.14 0.35 -70.08
N ALA A 498 4.35 0.07 -70.51
CA ALA A 498 5.08 -1.12 -70.13
C ALA A 498 5.37 -1.16 -68.62
N ASP A 499 5.68 -0.02 -68.00
CA ASP A 499 5.91 0.10 -66.57
C ASP A 499 4.65 -0.15 -65.74
N VAL A 500 3.50 0.36 -66.18
CA VAL A 500 2.21 0.08 -65.52
C VAL A 500 1.82 -1.38 -65.68
N CYS A 501 2.05 -1.97 -66.86
CA CYS A 501 1.86 -3.40 -67.06
C CYS A 501 2.84 -4.24 -66.22
N ALA A 502 4.10 -3.84 -66.09
CA ALA A 502 5.08 -4.54 -65.26
C ALA A 502 4.75 -4.41 -63.77
N ALA A 503 4.30 -3.24 -63.32
CA ALA A 503 3.82 -3.03 -61.96
C ALA A 503 2.53 -3.81 -61.67
N GLY A 504 1.62 -3.90 -62.65
CA GLY A 504 0.42 -4.72 -62.59
C GLY A 504 0.72 -6.22 -62.52
N GLU A 505 1.72 -6.69 -63.27
CA GLU A 505 2.24 -8.05 -63.15
C GLU A 505 2.85 -8.30 -61.76
N ALA A 506 3.55 -7.31 -61.21
CA ALA A 506 4.17 -7.39 -59.89
C ALA A 506 3.15 -7.30 -58.72
N ALA A 507 2.03 -6.59 -58.91
CA ALA A 507 0.98 -6.42 -57.90
C ALA A 507 -0.06 -7.56 -57.88
N LEU A 508 0.10 -8.56 -58.75
CA LEU A 508 -0.85 -9.63 -58.97
C LEU A 508 -0.79 -10.67 -57.84
N SER A 509 -1.55 -10.46 -56.76
CA SER A 509 -1.69 -11.44 -55.67
C SER A 509 -2.87 -12.39 -55.95
N GLY A 510 -2.58 -13.64 -56.30
CA GLY A 510 -3.61 -14.69 -56.42
C GLY A 510 -4.23 -14.89 -57.81
N GLY A 511 -3.52 -14.49 -58.88
CA GLY A 511 -3.85 -14.88 -60.26
C GLY A 511 -5.05 -14.16 -60.90
N THR A 512 -5.64 -13.18 -60.23
CA THR A 512 -6.77 -12.39 -60.77
C THR A 512 -6.28 -11.10 -61.42
N ILE A 513 -6.52 -10.95 -62.72
CA ILE A 513 -6.06 -9.78 -63.50
C ILE A 513 -7.01 -8.60 -63.26
N PRO A 514 -6.51 -7.42 -62.85
CA PRO A 514 -7.35 -6.25 -62.63
C PRO A 514 -8.06 -5.75 -63.92
N PRO A 515 -9.28 -5.18 -63.82
CA PRO A 515 -10.09 -4.80 -64.98
C PRO A 515 -9.44 -3.79 -65.95
N GLY A 516 -8.51 -2.97 -65.48
CA GLY A 516 -7.81 -1.94 -66.28
C GLY A 516 -6.51 -2.40 -66.96
N LEU A 517 -6.14 -3.67 -66.80
CA LEU A 517 -4.85 -4.23 -67.25
C LEU A 517 -5.00 -5.42 -68.21
N ALA A 518 -6.21 -5.65 -68.73
CA ALA A 518 -6.50 -6.75 -69.65
C ALA A 518 -5.71 -6.67 -70.98
N GLU A 519 -5.21 -5.48 -71.34
CA GLU A 519 -4.38 -5.25 -72.52
C GLU A 519 -2.88 -5.54 -72.28
N CYS A 520 -2.48 -5.86 -71.04
CA CYS A 520 -1.09 -6.12 -70.70
C CYS A 520 -0.64 -7.56 -71.05
N PRO A 521 0.62 -7.77 -71.51
CA PRO A 521 1.09 -9.08 -71.98
C PRO A 521 1.05 -10.21 -70.94
N PHE A 522 1.27 -9.92 -69.66
CA PHE A 522 1.36 -10.91 -68.57
C PHE A 522 0.03 -11.62 -68.26
N ALA A 523 -1.09 -11.09 -68.75
CA ALA A 523 -2.42 -11.64 -68.54
C ALA A 523 -2.55 -13.11 -69.01
N ALA A 524 -1.70 -13.56 -69.94
CA ALA A 524 -1.66 -14.94 -70.39
C ALA A 524 -0.80 -15.88 -69.52
N ASP A 525 0.21 -15.35 -68.80
CA ASP A 525 1.23 -16.12 -68.05
C ASP A 525 0.88 -16.32 -66.56
N ALA A 526 0.02 -15.46 -65.99
CA ALA A 526 -0.32 -15.45 -64.56
C ALA A 526 -0.99 -16.76 -64.06
N ALA A 527 -1.70 -17.49 -64.92
CA ALA A 527 -2.36 -18.75 -64.55
C ALA A 527 -1.38 -19.92 -64.35
N ALA A 528 -0.21 -19.92 -65.02
CA ALA A 528 0.77 -21.01 -64.92
C ALA A 528 1.73 -20.85 -63.72
N LYS A 529 1.97 -19.61 -63.26
CA LYS A 529 2.81 -19.32 -62.07
C LYS A 529 2.14 -19.78 -60.76
N ALA A 530 0.82 -19.65 -60.65
CA ALA A 530 0.08 -20.02 -59.43
C ALA A 530 0.22 -21.52 -59.06
N ASP A 531 0.23 -22.42 -60.05
CA ASP A 531 0.38 -23.86 -59.81
C ASP A 531 1.81 -24.24 -59.34
N ALA A 532 2.83 -23.50 -59.80
CA ALA A 532 4.22 -23.73 -59.40
C ALA A 532 4.51 -23.25 -57.96
N GLU A 533 3.88 -22.14 -57.54
CA GLU A 533 4.02 -21.59 -56.19
C GLU A 533 3.43 -22.50 -55.10
N VAL A 534 2.29 -23.15 -55.39
CA VAL A 534 1.69 -24.13 -54.47
C VAL A 534 2.61 -25.34 -54.25
N ALA A 535 3.22 -25.86 -55.32
CA ALA A 535 4.15 -26.99 -55.24
C ALA A 535 5.44 -26.64 -54.46
N MET A 536 5.96 -25.43 -54.63
CA MET A 536 7.12 -24.94 -53.87
C MET A 536 6.80 -24.78 -52.37
N ALA A 537 5.61 -24.27 -52.04
CA ALA A 537 5.17 -24.12 -50.65
C ALA A 537 4.97 -25.47 -49.93
N GLU A 538 4.52 -26.51 -50.63
CA GLU A 538 4.41 -27.86 -50.08
C GLU A 538 5.78 -28.50 -49.79
N ALA A 539 6.74 -28.36 -50.71
CA ALA A 539 8.10 -28.87 -50.53
C ALA A 539 8.83 -28.19 -49.36
N CYS A 540 8.65 -26.88 -49.22
CA CYS A 540 9.19 -26.08 -48.12
C CYS A 540 8.63 -26.52 -46.75
N ARG A 541 7.32 -26.77 -46.64
CA ARG A 541 6.69 -27.33 -45.42
C ARG A 541 7.25 -28.70 -45.04
N ALA A 542 7.47 -29.59 -46.01
CA ALA A 542 8.02 -30.92 -45.75
C ALA A 542 9.48 -30.83 -45.25
N SER A 543 10.32 -30.01 -45.89
CA SER A 543 11.72 -29.83 -45.50
C SER A 543 11.87 -29.24 -44.09
N TYR A 544 11.01 -28.29 -43.71
CA TYR A 544 10.98 -27.78 -42.34
C TYR A 544 10.56 -28.86 -41.32
N ALA A 545 9.53 -29.65 -41.66
CA ALA A 545 9.06 -30.72 -40.80
C ALA A 545 10.14 -31.78 -40.51
N ASP A 546 10.99 -32.07 -41.49
CA ASP A 546 12.14 -32.96 -41.32
C ASP A 546 13.24 -32.32 -40.48
N ALA A 547 13.52 -31.03 -40.69
CA ALA A 547 14.54 -30.29 -39.96
C ALA A 547 14.23 -30.16 -38.45
N ARG A 548 12.96 -30.04 -38.07
CA ARG A 548 12.53 -29.94 -36.66
C ARG A 548 12.39 -31.28 -35.93
N ALA A 549 12.32 -32.40 -36.67
CA ALA A 549 12.04 -33.71 -36.08
C ALA A 549 13.26 -34.32 -35.36
N VAL A 550 14.45 -33.77 -35.60
CA VAL A 550 15.72 -34.22 -35.04
C VAL A 550 16.10 -33.33 -33.87
N ASP A 551 16.48 -33.94 -32.75
CA ASP A 551 17.05 -33.23 -31.58
C ASP A 551 18.54 -32.89 -31.79
N ASP A 552 18.83 -32.25 -32.93
CA ASP A 552 20.14 -31.76 -33.35
C ASP A 552 19.89 -30.36 -33.95
N PRO A 553 20.62 -29.31 -33.57
CA PRO A 553 20.44 -27.98 -34.16
C PRO A 553 20.94 -27.87 -35.60
N ALA A 554 21.80 -28.77 -36.08
CA ALA A 554 22.41 -28.66 -37.41
C ALA A 554 21.43 -28.75 -38.60
N PRO A 555 20.42 -29.66 -38.62
CA PRO A 555 19.41 -29.69 -39.68
C PRO A 555 18.56 -28.41 -39.75
N LEU A 556 18.19 -27.85 -38.59
CA LEU A 556 17.45 -26.59 -38.50
C LEU A 556 18.29 -25.41 -39.01
N ALA A 557 19.57 -25.34 -38.62
CA ALA A 557 20.49 -24.34 -39.13
C ALA A 557 20.65 -24.43 -40.66
N ARG A 558 20.81 -25.63 -41.20
CA ARG A 558 20.92 -25.85 -42.65
C ARG A 558 19.68 -25.36 -43.38
N PHE A 559 18.49 -25.69 -42.87
CA PHE A 559 17.22 -25.24 -43.45
C PHE A 559 17.13 -23.70 -43.52
N ILE A 560 17.47 -23.00 -42.43
CA ILE A 560 17.45 -21.52 -42.37
C ILE A 560 18.40 -20.90 -43.41
N ALA A 561 19.57 -21.52 -43.63
CA ALA A 561 20.58 -21.02 -44.57
C ALA A 561 20.24 -21.32 -46.03
N GLU A 562 19.69 -22.51 -46.32
CA GLU A 562 19.46 -23.00 -47.68
C GLU A 562 18.08 -22.64 -48.25
N SER A 563 17.13 -22.18 -47.41
CA SER A 563 15.74 -21.91 -47.81
C SER A 563 15.29 -20.45 -47.59
N PRO A 564 15.96 -19.44 -48.20
CA PRO A 564 15.71 -18.02 -47.90
C PRO A 564 14.30 -17.53 -48.28
N THR A 565 13.64 -18.16 -49.25
CA THR A 565 12.31 -17.78 -49.76
C THR A 565 11.17 -18.63 -49.20
N CYS A 566 11.47 -19.54 -48.28
CA CYS A 566 10.50 -20.49 -47.72
C CYS A 566 9.70 -19.83 -46.59
N PRO A 567 8.35 -19.81 -46.63
CA PRO A 567 7.53 -19.19 -45.58
C PRO A 567 7.81 -19.71 -44.16
N GLN A 568 8.16 -20.99 -44.03
CA GLN A 568 8.51 -21.64 -42.76
C GLN A 568 9.87 -21.21 -42.21
N ARG A 569 10.64 -20.36 -42.91
CA ARG A 569 11.92 -19.83 -42.41
C ARG A 569 11.73 -18.96 -41.16
N ALA A 570 10.64 -18.20 -41.07
CA ALA A 570 10.33 -17.40 -39.88
C ALA A 570 10.10 -18.31 -38.66
N GLU A 571 9.31 -19.37 -38.82
CA GLU A 571 9.06 -20.39 -37.78
C GLU A 571 10.36 -21.10 -37.38
N ALA A 572 11.21 -21.47 -38.34
CA ALA A 572 12.50 -22.09 -38.07
C ALA A 572 13.47 -21.15 -37.33
N THR A 573 13.46 -19.86 -37.67
CA THR A 573 14.26 -18.83 -37.00
C THR A 573 13.78 -18.63 -35.57
N ALA A 574 12.47 -18.51 -35.35
CA ALA A 574 11.89 -18.46 -34.01
C ALA A 574 12.24 -19.70 -33.18
N GLN A 575 12.22 -20.89 -33.78
CA GLN A 575 12.62 -22.12 -33.09
C GLN A 575 14.11 -22.15 -32.74
N ARG A 576 15.00 -21.65 -33.61
CA ARG A 576 16.42 -21.44 -33.29
C ARG A 576 16.55 -20.53 -32.07
N ASP A 577 15.88 -19.39 -32.10
CA ASP A 577 16.00 -18.36 -31.07
C ASP A 577 15.50 -18.87 -29.72
N GLN A 578 14.38 -19.60 -29.71
CA GLN A 578 13.87 -20.27 -28.52
C GLN A 578 14.88 -21.26 -27.93
N ARG A 579 15.51 -22.11 -28.76
CA ARG A 579 16.50 -23.08 -28.27
C ARG A 579 17.72 -22.40 -27.65
N ILE A 580 18.18 -21.29 -28.22
CA ILE A 580 19.29 -20.50 -27.67
C ILE A 580 18.87 -19.87 -26.33
N ALA A 581 17.68 -19.26 -26.28
CA ALA A 581 17.14 -18.65 -25.06
C ALA A 581 16.96 -19.67 -23.93
N ASP A 582 16.37 -20.84 -24.23
CA ASP A 582 16.18 -21.92 -23.27
C ASP A 582 17.52 -22.41 -22.70
N ALA A 583 18.53 -22.59 -23.56
CA ALA A 583 19.85 -23.03 -23.15
C ALA A 583 20.59 -21.97 -22.32
N MET A 584 20.42 -20.68 -22.64
CA MET A 584 20.97 -19.58 -21.84
C MET A 584 20.28 -19.45 -20.47
N ALA A 585 18.95 -19.53 -20.43
CA ALA A 585 18.19 -19.54 -19.18
C ALA A 585 18.54 -20.76 -18.30
N ALA A 586 18.74 -21.93 -18.93
CA ALA A 586 19.22 -23.11 -18.23
C ALA A 586 20.62 -22.91 -17.64
N ALA A 587 21.49 -22.13 -18.30
CA ALA A 587 22.83 -21.77 -17.79
C ALA A 587 22.76 -20.91 -16.52
N ASP A 588 21.83 -19.97 -16.46
CA ASP A 588 21.60 -19.13 -15.27
C ASP A 588 20.98 -19.92 -14.11
N ALA A 589 20.21 -20.96 -14.41
CA ALA A 589 19.48 -21.78 -13.43
C ALA A 589 20.25 -23.01 -12.90
N VAL A 590 21.48 -23.26 -13.38
CA VAL A 590 22.27 -24.45 -13.02
C VAL A 590 22.45 -24.59 -11.50
N ALA A 591 22.00 -25.73 -10.94
CA ALA A 591 22.11 -26.03 -9.52
C ALA A 591 23.13 -27.14 -9.21
N SER A 592 23.54 -27.93 -10.21
CA SER A 592 24.45 -29.07 -10.06
C SER A 592 25.51 -29.18 -11.17
N ASP A 593 26.60 -29.90 -10.90
CA ASP A 593 27.66 -30.12 -11.88
C ASP A 593 27.20 -30.95 -13.10
N ALA A 594 26.21 -31.83 -12.91
CA ALA A 594 25.64 -32.62 -14.00
C ALA A 594 24.81 -31.76 -14.97
N GLU A 595 23.97 -30.87 -14.44
CA GLU A 595 23.23 -29.89 -15.24
C GLU A 595 24.18 -28.94 -15.97
N ARG A 596 25.25 -28.50 -15.29
CA ARG A 596 26.28 -27.65 -15.90
C ARG A 596 26.90 -28.28 -17.14
N GLN A 597 27.27 -29.56 -17.06
CA GLN A 597 27.88 -30.28 -18.18
C GLN A 597 26.88 -30.46 -19.34
N GLN A 598 25.60 -30.69 -19.02
CA GLN A 598 24.53 -30.80 -20.01
C GLN A 598 24.32 -29.47 -20.74
N VAL A 599 24.12 -28.38 -20.01
CA VAL A 599 23.92 -27.04 -20.58
C VAL A 599 25.13 -26.58 -21.41
N ARG A 600 26.36 -26.86 -20.94
CA ARG A 600 27.58 -26.56 -21.70
C ARG A 600 27.61 -27.29 -23.04
N THR A 601 27.21 -28.57 -23.05
CA THR A 601 27.19 -29.38 -24.27
C THR A 601 26.16 -28.82 -25.26
N GLU A 602 24.99 -28.44 -24.77
CA GLU A 602 23.90 -27.88 -25.57
C GLU A 602 24.26 -26.50 -26.15
N LEU A 603 24.72 -25.56 -25.33
CA LEU A 603 25.17 -24.23 -25.78
C LEU A 603 26.31 -24.33 -26.80
N THR A 604 27.23 -25.27 -26.63
CA THR A 604 28.31 -25.50 -27.60
C THR A 604 27.77 -25.99 -28.94
N ALA A 605 26.79 -26.91 -28.94
CA ALA A 605 26.18 -27.42 -30.15
C ALA A 605 25.37 -26.33 -30.89
N LEU A 606 24.61 -25.52 -30.14
CA LEU A 606 23.86 -24.38 -30.68
C LEU A 606 24.78 -23.32 -31.29
N ARG A 607 25.86 -22.97 -30.57
CA ARG A 607 26.89 -22.04 -31.05
C ARG A 607 27.51 -22.50 -32.38
N GLN A 608 27.85 -23.78 -32.48
CA GLN A 608 28.45 -24.34 -33.69
C GLN A 608 27.46 -24.40 -34.86
N ALA A 609 26.21 -24.78 -34.59
CA ALA A 609 25.20 -24.91 -35.64
C ALA A 609 24.77 -23.56 -36.22
N PHE A 610 24.56 -22.55 -35.36
CA PHE A 610 24.00 -21.26 -35.76
C PHE A 610 25.03 -20.14 -35.89
N GLY A 611 26.32 -20.43 -35.73
CA GLY A 611 27.37 -19.42 -35.62
C GLY A 611 27.42 -18.41 -36.77
N THR A 612 27.14 -18.84 -38.00
CA THR A 612 27.12 -17.96 -39.18
C THR A 612 25.82 -17.18 -39.36
N GLN A 613 24.82 -17.42 -38.51
CA GLN A 613 23.47 -16.85 -38.56
C GLN A 613 23.18 -15.89 -37.40
N LEU A 614 24.13 -15.74 -36.48
CA LEU A 614 24.04 -14.88 -35.30
C LEU A 614 24.96 -13.67 -35.46
N SER A 615 24.60 -12.55 -34.82
CA SER A 615 25.44 -11.36 -34.77
C SER A 615 26.70 -11.60 -33.93
N GLU A 616 27.74 -10.79 -34.13
CA GLU A 616 28.96 -10.84 -33.29
C GLU A 616 28.63 -10.65 -31.81
N ALA A 617 27.66 -9.79 -31.47
CA ALA A 617 27.20 -9.57 -30.10
C ALA A 617 26.53 -10.82 -29.49
N ALA A 618 25.64 -11.48 -30.24
CA ALA A 618 25.01 -12.72 -29.80
C ALA A 618 26.04 -13.83 -29.59
N LEU A 619 27.05 -13.91 -30.46
CA LEU A 619 28.16 -14.84 -30.32
C LEU A 619 29.01 -14.54 -29.08
N ALA A 620 29.36 -13.28 -28.82
CA ALA A 620 30.13 -12.89 -27.64
C ALA A 620 29.38 -13.25 -26.34
N ARG A 621 28.06 -13.05 -26.31
CA ARG A 621 27.25 -13.38 -25.13
C ARG A 621 27.19 -14.89 -24.84
N ILE A 622 27.08 -15.72 -25.88
CA ILE A 622 27.14 -17.18 -25.72
C ILE A 622 28.52 -17.62 -25.21
N ASP A 623 29.61 -17.00 -25.68
CA ASP A 623 30.97 -17.28 -25.20
C ASP A 623 31.14 -16.88 -23.72
N ASP A 624 30.72 -15.68 -23.34
CA ASP A 624 30.75 -15.21 -21.95
C ASP A 624 29.96 -16.15 -21.01
N THR A 625 28.84 -16.69 -21.49
CA THR A 625 28.02 -17.64 -20.73
C THR A 625 28.76 -18.98 -20.58
N LEU A 626 29.40 -19.48 -21.64
CA LEU A 626 30.21 -20.70 -21.61
C LEU A 626 31.42 -20.58 -20.66
N ASP A 627 32.06 -19.40 -20.62
CA ASP A 627 33.15 -19.05 -19.70
C ASP A 627 32.65 -18.88 -18.27
N GLY A 628 31.45 -18.31 -18.10
CA GLY A 628 30.78 -18.12 -16.81
C GLY A 628 30.42 -19.43 -16.12
N LEU A 629 30.06 -20.46 -16.89
CA LEU A 629 29.80 -21.81 -16.38
C LEU A 629 31.04 -22.43 -15.68
N ASP A 630 32.26 -21.93 -15.90
CA ASP A 630 33.46 -22.41 -15.20
C ASP A 630 33.65 -21.85 -13.78
N ARG A 631 32.80 -20.91 -13.32
CA ARG A 631 32.85 -20.32 -11.97
C ARG A 631 31.67 -20.76 -11.11
N VAL A 632 31.92 -21.17 -9.86
CA VAL A 632 30.83 -21.46 -8.89
C VAL A 632 30.09 -20.15 -8.57
N PRO A 633 28.75 -20.03 -8.76
CA PRO A 633 28.01 -18.79 -8.51
C PRO A 633 28.05 -18.33 -7.05
N CYS A 634 27.98 -17.01 -6.82
CA CYS A 634 28.02 -16.40 -5.49
C CYS A 634 26.96 -16.97 -4.53
N ALA A 635 25.71 -17.09 -4.98
CA ALA A 635 24.62 -17.67 -4.19
C ALA A 635 24.87 -19.14 -3.78
N VAL A 636 25.51 -19.93 -4.66
CA VAL A 636 25.84 -21.34 -4.36
C VAL A 636 26.97 -21.42 -3.34
N ALA A 637 28.04 -20.65 -3.55
CA ALA A 637 29.16 -20.55 -2.62
C ALA A 637 28.73 -20.02 -1.24
N ALA A 638 27.82 -19.05 -1.18
CA ALA A 638 27.25 -18.51 0.05
C ALA A 638 26.43 -19.58 0.80
N ARG A 639 25.58 -20.36 0.11
CA ARG A 639 24.81 -21.45 0.71
C ARG A 639 25.69 -22.58 1.24
N GLU A 640 26.78 -22.91 0.56
CA GLU A 640 27.77 -23.87 1.06
C GLU A 640 28.55 -23.34 2.26
N ALA A 641 28.91 -22.05 2.24
CA ALA A 641 29.53 -21.36 3.36
C ALA A 641 28.62 -21.37 4.60
N GLN A 642 27.32 -21.08 4.42
CA GLN A 642 26.32 -21.12 5.49
C GLN A 642 26.16 -22.53 6.08
N ARG A 643 26.18 -23.58 5.25
CA ARG A 643 26.18 -24.98 5.72
C ARG A 643 27.42 -25.37 6.52
N ARG A 644 28.56 -24.73 6.25
CA ARG A 644 29.82 -24.89 7.00
C ARG A 644 29.89 -24.04 8.29
N GLY A 645 28.86 -23.26 8.61
CA GLY A 645 28.78 -22.45 9.82
C GLY A 645 29.68 -21.20 9.77
N THR A 646 30.02 -20.63 10.94
CA THR A 646 30.74 -19.34 11.02
C THR A 646 32.09 -19.35 10.31
N ALA A 647 32.85 -20.45 10.41
CA ALA A 647 34.13 -20.58 9.70
C ALA A 647 33.95 -20.58 8.17
N GLY A 648 32.89 -21.22 7.67
CA GLY A 648 32.55 -21.20 6.26
C GLY A 648 32.16 -19.81 5.75
N LEU A 649 31.40 -19.06 6.55
CA LEU A 649 31.02 -17.68 6.25
C LEU A 649 32.22 -16.72 6.30
N GLU A 650 33.15 -16.89 7.26
CA GLU A 650 34.40 -16.12 7.33
C GLU A 650 35.27 -16.34 6.09
N ASP A 651 35.45 -17.61 5.68
CA ASP A 651 36.16 -17.96 4.44
C ASP A 651 35.50 -17.35 3.21
N PHE A 652 34.18 -17.37 3.12
CA PHE A 652 33.42 -16.81 1.99
C PHE A 652 33.58 -15.29 1.90
N VAL A 653 33.45 -14.57 3.02
CA VAL A 653 33.65 -13.12 3.07
C VAL A 653 35.09 -12.73 2.70
N ALA A 654 36.07 -13.55 3.06
CA ALA A 654 37.48 -13.31 2.75
C ALA A 654 37.85 -13.64 1.29
N SER A 655 37.29 -14.73 0.75
CA SER A 655 37.64 -15.24 -0.58
C SER A 655 36.84 -14.63 -1.73
N ARG A 656 35.67 -14.02 -1.45
CA ARG A 656 34.76 -13.49 -2.47
C ARG A 656 34.12 -12.15 -2.06
N PRO A 657 34.92 -11.10 -1.81
CA PRO A 657 34.42 -9.80 -1.35
C PRO A 657 33.46 -9.10 -2.32
N GLU A 658 33.47 -9.49 -3.60
CA GLU A 658 32.64 -8.94 -4.68
C GLU A 658 31.19 -9.46 -4.69
N CYS A 659 30.91 -10.56 -3.99
CA CYS A 659 29.58 -11.18 -4.02
C CYS A 659 28.53 -10.35 -3.26
N PRO A 660 27.31 -10.14 -3.81
CA PRO A 660 26.22 -9.43 -3.12
C PRO A 660 25.86 -10.03 -1.75
N GLU A 661 25.99 -11.35 -1.60
CA GLU A 661 25.68 -12.12 -0.39
C GLU A 661 26.66 -11.87 0.76
N VAL A 662 27.79 -11.19 0.52
CA VAL A 662 28.76 -10.84 1.57
C VAL A 662 28.13 -9.99 2.67
N ARG A 663 27.18 -9.12 2.33
CA ARG A 663 26.47 -8.29 3.32
C ARG A 663 25.67 -9.16 4.30
N GLU A 664 24.96 -10.16 3.79
CA GLU A 664 24.16 -11.08 4.59
C GLU A 664 25.04 -12.05 5.40
N ALA A 665 26.14 -12.52 4.81
CA ALA A 665 27.14 -13.33 5.51
C ALA A 665 27.75 -12.58 6.71
N ARG A 666 28.07 -11.28 6.54
CA ARG A 666 28.56 -10.43 7.65
C ARG A 666 27.52 -10.27 8.75
N ALA A 667 26.26 -9.98 8.40
CA ALA A 667 25.18 -9.89 9.37
C ALA A 667 24.99 -11.20 10.16
N SER A 668 25.13 -12.35 9.49
CA SER A 668 25.07 -13.67 10.12
C SER A 668 26.24 -13.92 11.08
N LEU A 669 27.45 -13.46 10.72
CA LEU A 669 28.63 -13.52 11.59
C LEU A 669 28.49 -12.61 12.82
N ASP A 670 27.96 -11.41 12.64
CA ASP A 670 27.71 -10.46 13.72
C ASP A 670 26.63 -10.99 14.69
N ALA A 671 25.56 -11.58 14.17
CA ALA A 671 24.54 -12.25 14.97
C ALA A 671 25.12 -13.43 15.78
N ALA A 672 25.95 -14.28 15.14
CA ALA A 672 26.62 -15.40 15.82
C ALA A 672 27.61 -14.93 16.90
N ARG A 673 28.30 -13.81 16.66
CA ARG A 673 29.16 -13.17 17.65
C ARG A 673 28.35 -12.70 18.85
N CYS A 674 27.24 -12.01 18.61
CA CYS A 674 26.38 -11.51 19.67
C CYS A 674 25.81 -12.64 20.54
N THR A 675 25.31 -13.73 19.95
CA THR A 675 24.81 -14.88 20.71
C THR A 675 25.89 -15.45 21.63
N ARG A 676 27.12 -15.60 21.13
CA ARG A 676 28.25 -16.07 21.96
C ARG A 676 28.59 -15.11 23.10
N ASP A 677 28.51 -13.81 22.88
CA ASP A 677 28.79 -12.81 23.90
C ASP A 677 27.68 -12.78 24.98
N PHE A 678 26.42 -12.99 24.59
CA PHE A 678 25.29 -13.17 25.52
C PHE A 678 25.43 -14.47 26.34
N ASP A 679 25.74 -15.60 25.69
CA ASP A 679 25.84 -16.92 26.34
C ASP A 679 26.98 -17.00 27.38
N ARG A 680 27.93 -16.06 27.34
CA ARG A 680 29.01 -15.93 28.35
C ARG A 680 28.56 -15.26 29.64
N ILE A 681 27.43 -14.56 29.62
CA ILE A 681 26.89 -13.88 30.80
C ILE A 681 26.26 -14.93 31.69
N ASP A 682 26.68 -14.99 32.95
CA ASP A 682 26.05 -15.88 33.91
C ASP A 682 24.56 -15.53 34.01
N ALA A 683 23.72 -16.56 34.05
CA ALA A 683 22.28 -16.40 33.95
C ALA A 683 21.64 -15.70 35.18
N THR A 684 22.43 -15.42 36.22
CA THR A 684 22.07 -14.65 37.43
C THR A 684 22.82 -13.32 37.55
N ASP A 685 23.77 -13.03 36.66
CA ASP A 685 24.58 -11.81 36.67
C ASP A 685 23.80 -10.62 36.10
N THR A 686 23.02 -9.98 36.96
CA THR A 686 22.24 -8.78 36.63
C THR A 686 23.10 -7.63 36.10
N ALA A 687 24.32 -7.44 36.63
CA ALA A 687 25.21 -6.38 36.19
C ALA A 687 25.77 -6.67 34.78
N GLY A 688 26.14 -7.92 34.51
CA GLY A 688 26.53 -8.39 33.19
C GLY A 688 25.41 -8.24 32.15
N LEU A 689 24.17 -8.56 32.53
CA LEU A 689 23.00 -8.40 31.65
C LEU A 689 22.72 -6.92 31.32
N PHE A 690 22.79 -6.02 32.30
CA PHE A 690 22.64 -4.58 32.04
C PHE A 690 23.78 -4.02 31.18
N ASN A 691 25.02 -4.39 31.46
CA ASN A 691 26.18 -3.97 30.67
C ASN A 691 26.10 -4.48 29.22
N PHE A 692 25.59 -5.70 29.02
CA PHE A 692 25.37 -6.24 27.68
C PHE A 692 24.32 -5.44 26.89
N ILE A 693 23.20 -5.07 27.54
CA ILE A 693 22.17 -4.24 26.90
C ILE A 693 22.73 -2.89 26.46
N ASP A 694 23.58 -2.27 27.27
CA ASP A 694 24.17 -0.96 26.98
C ASP A 694 25.24 -1.03 25.87
N THR A 695 26.07 -2.08 25.89
CA THR A 695 27.22 -2.20 24.98
C THR A 695 26.92 -2.88 23.64
N HIS A 696 25.78 -3.57 23.52
CA HIS A 696 25.40 -4.34 22.33
C HIS A 696 24.05 -3.88 21.75
N SER A 697 23.83 -2.57 21.67
CA SER A 697 22.57 -1.95 21.17
C SER A 697 22.16 -2.42 19.78
N ASP A 698 23.13 -2.77 18.93
CA ASP A 698 22.91 -3.22 17.55
C ASP A 698 22.51 -4.71 17.47
N CYS A 699 22.50 -5.42 18.61
CA CYS A 699 22.10 -6.82 18.68
C CYS A 699 20.68 -6.99 19.21
N SER A 700 19.71 -7.00 18.29
CA SER A 700 18.29 -7.09 18.65
C SER A 700 17.92 -8.37 19.43
N SER A 701 18.41 -9.55 19.02
CA SER A 701 18.06 -10.84 19.65
C SER A 701 18.72 -11.03 21.02
N GLY A 702 19.98 -10.67 21.16
CA GLY A 702 20.70 -10.73 22.43
C GLY A 702 20.11 -9.76 23.46
N VAL A 703 19.85 -8.51 23.07
CA VAL A 703 19.26 -7.50 23.97
C VAL A 703 17.88 -7.91 24.45
N TRP A 704 17.05 -8.48 23.56
CA TRP A 704 15.75 -9.02 23.95
C TRP A 704 15.89 -10.16 24.97
N SER A 705 16.82 -11.09 24.74
CA SER A 705 17.07 -12.22 25.64
C SER A 705 17.59 -11.76 27.02
N ALA A 706 18.44 -10.74 27.04
CA ALA A 706 18.93 -10.13 28.29
C ALA A 706 17.83 -9.44 29.08
N LYS A 707 16.95 -8.67 28.41
CA LYS A 707 15.78 -8.03 29.03
C LYS A 707 14.81 -9.06 29.61
N ALA A 708 14.48 -10.10 28.85
CA ALA A 708 13.62 -11.19 29.34
C ALA A 708 14.21 -11.88 30.58
N ARG A 709 15.53 -12.08 30.61
CA ARG A 709 16.22 -12.65 31.78
C ARG A 709 16.16 -11.73 33.00
N LEU A 710 16.35 -10.42 32.80
CA LEU A 710 16.22 -9.43 33.88
C LEU A 710 14.80 -9.38 34.44
N GLU A 711 13.77 -9.45 33.59
CA GLU A 711 12.37 -9.52 34.04
C GLU A 711 12.09 -10.78 34.88
N GLN A 712 12.66 -11.92 34.49
CA GLN A 712 12.57 -13.16 35.25
C GLN A 712 13.23 -13.02 36.63
N LEU A 713 14.44 -12.47 36.70
CA LEU A 713 15.18 -12.26 37.95
C LEU A 713 14.48 -11.24 38.85
N ALA A 714 13.93 -10.17 38.30
CA ALA A 714 13.17 -9.17 39.03
C ALA A 714 11.89 -9.76 39.64
N THR A 715 11.16 -10.57 38.88
CA THR A 715 9.97 -11.28 39.35
C THR A 715 10.32 -12.24 40.49
N GLN A 716 11.42 -12.99 40.35
CA GLN A 716 11.90 -13.88 41.41
C GLN A 716 12.27 -13.10 42.68
N CYS A 717 12.95 -11.97 42.54
CA CYS A 717 13.32 -11.11 43.67
C CYS A 717 12.09 -10.64 44.47
N LEU A 718 11.07 -10.12 43.78
CA LEU A 718 9.82 -9.68 44.43
C LEU A 718 9.07 -10.84 45.08
N HIS A 719 9.03 -12.00 44.43
CA HIS A 719 8.40 -13.19 44.99
C HIS A 719 9.11 -13.67 46.27
N GLU A 720 10.46 -13.71 46.28
CA GLU A 720 11.24 -14.07 47.46
C GLU A 720 11.06 -13.06 48.61
N ALA A 721 10.95 -11.76 48.31
CA ALA A 721 10.60 -10.73 49.30
C ALA A 721 9.20 -10.96 49.89
N GLY A 722 8.22 -11.33 49.05
CA GLY A 722 6.84 -11.61 49.46
C GLY A 722 6.70 -12.80 50.42
N ARG A 723 7.56 -13.82 50.28
CA ARG A 723 7.48 -15.05 51.09
C ARG A 723 7.68 -14.84 52.59
N VAL A 724 8.34 -13.76 53.00
CA VAL A 724 8.67 -13.48 54.40
C VAL A 724 7.80 -12.38 55.02
N GLU A 725 6.83 -11.82 54.29
CA GLU A 725 5.98 -10.71 54.75
C GLU A 725 5.24 -11.03 56.06
N ASP A 726 4.69 -12.24 56.19
CA ASP A 726 3.91 -12.62 57.36
C ASP A 726 4.78 -12.93 58.58
N SER A 727 5.91 -13.61 58.35
CA SER A 727 6.82 -14.10 59.38
C SER A 727 7.78 -13.03 59.90
N ASP A 728 8.32 -12.20 59.00
CA ASP A 728 9.26 -11.12 59.32
C ASP A 728 9.07 -9.92 58.36
N PRO A 729 8.12 -9.01 58.69
CA PRO A 729 7.87 -7.82 57.88
C PRO A 729 9.09 -6.91 57.70
N ARG A 730 10.05 -6.92 58.63
CA ARG A 730 11.24 -6.06 58.55
C ARG A 730 12.25 -6.63 57.57
N ASP A 731 12.44 -7.96 57.55
CA ASP A 731 13.22 -8.64 56.53
C ASP A 731 12.59 -8.47 55.14
N ALA A 732 11.27 -8.60 55.02
CA ALA A 732 10.54 -8.35 53.76
C ALA A 732 10.80 -6.93 53.21
N ILE A 733 10.72 -5.90 54.05
CA ILE A 733 11.04 -4.51 53.67
C ILE A 733 12.47 -4.38 53.14
N SER A 734 13.44 -5.03 53.80
CA SER A 734 14.84 -5.01 53.35
C SER A 734 15.01 -5.64 51.98
N ARG A 735 14.35 -6.77 51.73
CA ARG A 735 14.38 -7.48 50.44
C ARG A 735 13.70 -6.69 49.33
N TYR A 736 12.54 -6.08 49.58
CA TYR A 736 11.89 -5.21 48.60
C TYR A 736 12.76 -4.00 48.22
N ARG A 737 13.47 -3.39 49.18
CA ARG A 737 14.43 -2.31 48.89
C ARG A 737 15.59 -2.80 48.03
N GLN A 738 16.07 -4.01 48.26
CA GLN A 738 17.12 -4.62 47.45
C GLN A 738 16.66 -4.88 46.01
N CYS A 739 15.42 -5.36 45.83
CA CYS A 739 14.82 -5.53 44.51
C CYS A 739 14.66 -4.19 43.78
N ASP A 740 14.16 -3.17 44.46
CA ASP A 740 14.01 -1.81 43.91
C ASP A 740 15.38 -1.22 43.51
N SER A 741 16.40 -1.34 44.36
CA SER A 741 17.74 -0.82 44.04
C SER A 741 18.40 -1.52 42.87
N THR A 742 18.11 -2.82 42.66
CA THR A 742 18.73 -3.63 41.61
C THR A 742 18.00 -3.48 40.27
N PHE A 743 16.67 -3.38 40.29
CA PHE A 743 15.84 -3.44 39.09
C PHE A 743 14.99 -2.20 38.84
N GLY A 744 14.71 -1.39 39.85
CA GLY A 744 13.69 -0.33 39.80
C GLY A 744 13.99 0.82 38.84
N PHE A 745 15.27 1.07 38.53
CA PHE A 745 15.67 2.08 37.55
C PHE A 745 15.28 1.69 36.12
N GLU A 746 15.60 0.46 35.71
CA GLU A 746 15.34 -0.05 34.36
C GLU A 746 13.92 -0.64 34.21
N LEU A 747 13.40 -1.26 35.27
CA LEU A 747 12.09 -1.90 35.33
C LEU A 747 11.18 -1.15 36.29
N SER A 748 10.62 -0.03 35.83
CA SER A 748 9.79 0.86 36.66
C SER A 748 8.61 0.18 37.38
N TRP A 749 8.12 -0.95 36.87
CA TRP A 749 7.07 -1.73 37.51
C TRP A 749 7.55 -2.39 38.82
N VAL A 750 8.83 -2.80 38.88
CA VAL A 750 9.44 -3.38 40.08
C VAL A 750 9.51 -2.36 41.19
N GLY A 751 9.94 -1.14 40.88
CA GLY A 751 10.03 -0.07 41.87
C GLY A 751 8.67 0.34 42.44
N LYS A 752 7.62 0.36 41.60
CA LYS A 752 6.24 0.60 42.05
C LYS A 752 5.74 -0.49 43.00
N GLU A 753 5.96 -1.76 42.65
CA GLU A 753 5.50 -2.90 43.45
C GLU A 753 6.25 -2.99 44.79
N ALA A 754 7.57 -2.81 44.75
CA ALA A 754 8.43 -2.78 45.94
C ALA A 754 8.03 -1.64 46.89
N THR A 755 7.85 -0.42 46.37
CA THR A 755 7.43 0.75 47.17
C THR A 755 6.07 0.53 47.82
N SER A 756 5.09 0.05 47.05
CA SER A 756 3.75 -0.26 47.56
C SER A 756 3.77 -1.29 48.70
N SER A 757 4.57 -2.36 48.53
CA SER A 757 4.71 -3.42 49.53
C SER A 757 5.46 -2.93 50.78
N ILE A 758 6.52 -2.13 50.62
CA ILE A 758 7.23 -1.49 51.73
C ILE A 758 6.28 -0.64 52.57
N ASP A 759 5.49 0.24 51.94
CA ASP A 759 4.54 1.11 52.65
C ASP A 759 3.48 0.31 53.42
N ARG A 760 2.98 -0.78 52.83
CA ARG A 760 2.04 -1.71 53.49
C ARG A 760 2.68 -2.35 54.72
N LEU A 761 3.89 -2.88 54.60
CA LEU A 761 4.59 -3.60 55.67
C LEU A 761 5.05 -2.67 56.80
N GLN A 762 5.43 -1.43 56.49
CA GLN A 762 5.76 -0.42 57.52
C GLN A 762 4.54 -0.10 58.39
N ARG A 763 3.36 0.09 57.76
CA ARG A 763 2.10 0.29 58.47
C ARG A 763 1.74 -0.91 59.35
N LEU A 764 1.85 -2.12 58.80
CA LEU A 764 1.60 -3.36 59.56
C LEU A 764 2.52 -3.49 60.77
N SER A 765 3.83 -3.25 60.59
CA SER A 765 4.81 -3.30 61.68
C SER A 765 4.46 -2.31 62.78
N PHE A 766 4.14 -1.07 62.42
CA PHE A 766 3.72 -0.03 63.36
C PHE A 766 2.46 -0.44 64.15
N CYS A 767 1.46 -0.99 63.47
CA CYS A 767 0.21 -1.44 64.10
C CYS A 767 0.45 -2.57 65.10
N ARG A 768 1.25 -3.58 64.73
CA ARG A 768 1.61 -4.73 65.59
C ARG A 768 2.38 -4.27 66.83
N ASP A 769 3.42 -3.46 66.65
CA ASP A 769 4.23 -2.92 67.74
C ASP A 769 3.38 -2.07 68.70
N SER A 770 2.52 -1.22 68.14
CA SER A 770 1.60 -0.38 68.92
C SER A 770 0.66 -1.20 69.78
N LEU A 771 0.01 -2.24 69.22
CA LEU A 771 -0.89 -3.12 69.98
C LEU A 771 -0.14 -3.93 71.04
N ALA A 772 1.02 -4.47 70.70
CA ALA A 772 1.83 -5.28 71.63
C ALA A 772 2.21 -4.49 72.89
N SER A 773 2.51 -3.21 72.74
CA SER A 773 2.89 -2.32 73.85
C SER A 773 1.77 -2.06 74.89
N LEU A 774 0.50 -2.32 74.55
CA LEU A 774 -0.65 -1.98 75.41
C LEU A 774 -0.92 -3.01 76.51
N GLY A 775 -0.46 -4.27 76.36
CA GLY A 775 -0.76 -5.34 77.31
C GLY A 775 -2.27 -5.59 77.51
N ASN A 776 -2.71 -5.63 78.77
CA ASN A 776 -4.11 -5.79 79.21
C ASN A 776 -4.67 -4.51 79.86
N ASP A 777 -4.08 -3.33 79.61
CA ASP A 777 -4.62 -2.07 80.12
C ASP A 777 -5.93 -1.74 79.38
N LYS A 778 -7.04 -1.82 80.12
CA LYS A 778 -8.40 -1.57 79.61
C LYS A 778 -8.53 -0.21 78.92
N ALA A 779 -8.06 0.86 79.56
CA ALA A 779 -8.20 2.23 79.06
C ALA A 779 -7.27 2.50 77.87
N ALA A 780 -6.11 1.83 77.82
CA ALA A 780 -5.22 1.89 76.67
C ALA A 780 -5.79 1.13 75.45
N LEU A 781 -6.37 -0.05 75.66
CA LEU A 781 -7.03 -0.84 74.62
C LEU A 781 -8.26 -0.11 74.05
N GLU A 782 -9.10 0.50 74.89
CA GLU A 782 -10.25 1.31 74.44
C GLU A 782 -9.82 2.49 73.56
N ARG A 783 -8.78 3.23 73.96
CA ARG A 783 -8.23 4.35 73.18
C ARG A 783 -7.58 3.90 71.86
N PHE A 784 -6.96 2.73 71.83
CA PHE A 784 -6.39 2.16 70.60
C PHE A 784 -7.49 1.75 69.64
N VAL A 785 -8.55 1.08 70.12
CA VAL A 785 -9.70 0.71 69.27
C VAL A 785 -10.35 1.96 68.67
N GLN A 786 -10.56 3.02 69.46
CA GLN A 786 -11.19 4.25 68.96
C GLN A 786 -10.36 4.97 67.89
N ARG A 787 -9.03 5.04 68.06
CA ARG A 787 -8.16 5.82 67.16
C ARG A 787 -7.65 5.03 65.96
N SER A 788 -7.46 3.73 66.13
CA SER A 788 -6.76 2.90 65.16
C SER A 788 -7.69 1.99 64.34
N SER A 789 -9.01 2.03 64.53
CA SER A 789 -9.95 1.19 63.75
C SER A 789 -9.89 1.41 62.24
N GLY A 790 -9.47 2.60 61.77
CA GLY A 790 -9.25 2.87 60.34
C GLY A 790 -7.84 2.54 59.84
N GLN A 791 -6.81 2.78 60.66
CA GLN A 791 -5.40 2.61 60.26
C GLN A 791 -4.85 1.19 60.54
N CYS A 792 -5.37 0.52 61.56
CA CYS A 792 -4.96 -0.80 62.03
C CYS A 792 -6.19 -1.70 62.28
N PRO A 793 -6.99 -2.04 61.26
CA PRO A 793 -8.29 -2.70 61.44
C PRO A 793 -8.17 -4.10 62.05
N ALA A 794 -7.16 -4.88 61.66
CA ALA A 794 -6.93 -6.22 62.19
C ALA A 794 -6.49 -6.20 63.67
N GLU A 795 -5.55 -5.32 64.01
CA GLU A 795 -5.07 -5.14 65.38
C GLU A 795 -6.16 -4.55 66.28
N ALA A 796 -6.99 -3.64 65.77
CA ALA A 796 -8.14 -3.11 66.49
C ALA A 796 -9.16 -4.21 66.83
N LEU A 797 -9.36 -5.20 65.94
CA LEU A 797 -10.21 -6.35 66.23
C LEU A 797 -9.63 -7.21 67.37
N ILE A 798 -8.33 -7.49 67.35
CA ILE A 798 -7.64 -8.22 68.43
C ILE A 798 -7.77 -7.46 69.76
N ALA A 799 -7.61 -6.12 69.73
CA ALA A 799 -7.77 -5.28 70.92
C ALA A 799 -9.20 -5.34 71.51
N ARG A 800 -10.24 -5.36 70.66
CA ARG A 800 -11.65 -5.52 71.09
C ARG A 800 -11.88 -6.86 71.78
N GLN A 801 -11.29 -7.94 71.25
CA GLN A 801 -11.40 -9.28 71.86
C GLN A 801 -10.75 -9.31 73.24
N ARG A 802 -9.57 -8.70 73.41
CA ARG A 802 -8.93 -8.56 74.73
C ARG A 802 -9.81 -7.77 75.70
N LEU A 803 -10.42 -6.68 75.25
CA LEU A 803 -11.29 -5.83 76.07
C LEU A 803 -12.53 -6.57 76.58
N ALA A 804 -13.14 -7.41 75.74
CA ALA A 804 -14.32 -8.20 76.11
C ALA A 804 -14.03 -9.18 77.25
N ASN A 805 -12.82 -9.75 77.29
CA ASN A 805 -12.40 -10.67 78.35
C ASN A 805 -12.12 -9.98 79.70
N LEU A 806 -12.04 -8.65 79.75
CA LEU A 806 -11.69 -7.88 80.95
C LEU A 806 -12.91 -7.30 81.70
N THR A 807 -14.16 -7.54 81.25
CA THR A 807 -15.36 -6.95 81.87
C THR A 807 -16.35 -8.03 82.38
N PRO A 808 -16.64 -8.14 83.69
CA PRO A 808 -17.55 -9.16 84.23
C PRO A 808 -19.02 -8.88 83.88
N PRO A 809 -19.89 -9.92 83.79
CA PRO A 809 -21.30 -9.77 83.44
C PRO A 809 -22.13 -9.08 84.54
N SER A 810 -23.06 -8.21 84.15
CA SER A 810 -23.91 -7.43 85.06
C SER A 810 -24.94 -8.31 85.83
N PRO A 811 -25.18 -8.06 87.14
CA PRO A 811 -26.22 -8.75 87.93
C PRO A 811 -27.66 -8.31 87.63
N ASP A 812 -27.87 -7.31 86.77
CA ASP A 812 -29.23 -6.82 86.47
C ASP A 812 -30.02 -7.80 85.58
N GLY A 813 -31.29 -7.99 85.89
CA GLY A 813 -32.16 -8.91 85.14
C GLY A 813 -33.41 -9.35 85.91
N ASN A 814 -34.20 -10.19 85.25
CA ASN A 814 -35.33 -10.88 85.86
C ASN A 814 -34.90 -12.31 86.21
N TYR A 815 -35.35 -12.80 87.36
CA TYR A 815 -35.02 -14.11 87.89
C TYR A 815 -36.29 -14.81 88.39
N LEU A 816 -36.31 -16.14 88.27
CA LEU A 816 -37.21 -17.00 89.01
C LEU A 816 -36.61 -17.27 90.39
N GLY A 817 -37.33 -16.94 91.44
CA GLY A 817 -36.90 -17.10 92.82
C GLY A 817 -37.64 -18.23 93.54
N THR A 818 -36.90 -19.02 94.32
CA THR A 818 -37.47 -19.97 95.27
C THR A 818 -36.89 -19.74 96.66
N ARG A 819 -37.71 -19.84 97.70
CA ARG A 819 -37.23 -19.81 99.09
C ARG A 819 -38.06 -20.73 99.96
N GLY A 820 -37.54 -21.18 101.09
CA GLY A 820 -38.30 -22.01 102.02
C GLY A 820 -37.53 -22.27 103.30
N TYR A 821 -38.24 -22.66 104.37
CA TYR A 821 -37.64 -22.95 105.66
C TYR A 821 -37.32 -24.45 105.78
N THR A 822 -36.11 -24.76 106.24
CA THR A 822 -35.61 -26.15 106.40
C THR A 822 -35.64 -26.62 107.84
N ASP A 823 -35.63 -25.70 108.80
CA ASP A 823 -35.60 -26.02 110.23
C ASP A 823 -37.00 -26.33 110.78
N ARG A 824 -37.08 -27.22 111.77
CA ARG A 824 -38.33 -27.58 112.46
C ARG A 824 -38.68 -26.53 113.55
N GLY A 825 -38.94 -25.30 113.15
CA GLY A 825 -39.38 -24.21 114.05
C GLY A 825 -40.71 -24.50 114.77
N ARG A 826 -41.06 -23.68 115.77
CA ARG A 826 -42.32 -23.81 116.55
C ARG A 826 -43.51 -23.80 115.58
N LYS A 827 -44.23 -24.93 115.46
CA LYS A 827 -45.39 -25.07 114.56
C LYS A 827 -46.48 -24.08 114.96
N SER A 828 -46.60 -22.98 114.22
CA SER A 828 -47.79 -22.11 114.27
C SER A 828 -49.01 -22.92 113.81
N PRO A 829 -50.17 -22.81 114.48
CA PRO A 829 -51.42 -23.39 113.99
C PRO A 829 -51.89 -22.77 112.65
N ASN A 830 -51.31 -21.63 112.25
CA ASN A 830 -51.65 -20.92 111.01
C ASN A 830 -50.52 -21.05 109.98
N ARG A 831 -50.88 -21.32 108.71
CA ARG A 831 -50.08 -21.75 107.52
C ARG A 831 -48.85 -20.89 107.09
N SER A 832 -48.19 -20.18 107.98
CA SER A 832 -46.94 -19.45 107.75
C SER A 832 -45.72 -20.32 108.12
N CYS A 833 -44.65 -20.27 107.32
CA CYS A 833 -43.42 -21.12 107.35
C CYS A 833 -43.45 -22.36 106.42
N LEU A 834 -43.82 -22.20 105.15
CA LEU A 834 -43.77 -23.29 104.15
C LEU A 834 -42.33 -23.71 103.81
N SER A 835 -42.17 -24.98 103.42
CA SER A 835 -40.92 -25.55 102.90
C SER A 835 -40.54 -24.99 101.51
N ARG A 836 -41.47 -24.30 100.83
CA ARG A 836 -41.25 -23.69 99.52
C ARG A 836 -42.24 -22.56 99.22
N TYR A 837 -41.70 -21.47 98.69
CA TYR A 837 -42.38 -20.37 98.02
C TYR A 837 -41.68 -20.15 96.68
N GLU A 838 -42.44 -19.76 95.68
CA GLU A 838 -41.94 -19.40 94.34
C GLU A 838 -42.43 -18.01 93.99
N PHE A 839 -41.59 -17.22 93.33
CA PHE A 839 -41.85 -15.82 93.03
C PHE A 839 -40.93 -15.32 91.91
N ASN A 840 -41.32 -14.24 91.24
CA ASN A 840 -40.43 -13.53 90.33
C ASN A 840 -39.63 -12.48 91.08
N VAL A 841 -38.39 -12.31 90.67
CA VAL A 841 -37.42 -11.39 91.25
C VAL A 841 -36.89 -10.48 90.16
N THR A 842 -36.83 -9.19 90.47
CA THR A 842 -36.22 -8.20 89.58
C THR A 842 -35.02 -7.60 90.28
N VAL A 843 -33.87 -7.60 89.60
CA VAL A 843 -32.66 -6.88 89.99
C VAL A 843 -32.44 -5.74 89.00
N ARG A 844 -32.46 -4.51 89.50
CA ARG A 844 -32.23 -3.29 88.71
C ARG A 844 -31.39 -2.32 89.49
N ASN A 845 -30.32 -1.81 88.87
CA ASN A 845 -29.46 -0.79 89.47
C ASN A 845 -28.99 -1.17 90.89
N GLY A 846 -28.62 -2.43 91.09
CA GLY A 846 -28.16 -2.94 92.39
C GLY A 846 -29.26 -3.10 93.45
N VAL A 847 -30.54 -3.07 93.07
CA VAL A 847 -31.67 -3.29 93.99
C VAL A 847 -32.43 -4.55 93.59
N ILE A 848 -32.64 -5.46 94.54
CA ILE A 848 -33.44 -6.68 94.38
C ILE A 848 -34.84 -6.47 94.96
N THR A 849 -35.89 -6.83 94.21
CA THR A 849 -37.28 -6.75 94.66
C THR A 849 -38.09 -7.98 94.27
N PHE A 850 -38.96 -8.47 95.16
CA PHE A 850 -39.90 -9.55 94.89
C PHE A 850 -41.09 -9.58 95.85
N TYR A 851 -42.14 -10.35 95.53
CA TYR A 851 -43.31 -10.56 96.40
C TYR A 851 -43.40 -12.03 96.82
N SER A 852 -43.49 -12.29 98.12
CA SER A 852 -43.57 -13.63 98.69
C SER A 852 -44.35 -13.57 100.00
N ASP A 853 -44.93 -14.68 100.49
CA ASP A 853 -45.66 -14.76 101.78
C ASP A 853 -46.58 -13.57 102.15
N ASN A 854 -47.27 -13.03 101.15
CA ASN A 854 -48.15 -11.86 101.27
C ASN A 854 -47.42 -10.57 101.72
N ARG A 855 -46.15 -10.42 101.34
CA ARG A 855 -45.23 -9.33 101.68
C ARG A 855 -44.37 -8.94 100.49
N SER A 856 -44.06 -7.66 100.36
CA SER A 856 -43.02 -7.19 99.44
C SER A 856 -41.66 -7.28 100.11
N TRP A 857 -40.65 -7.77 99.38
CA TRP A 857 -39.26 -7.88 99.79
C TRP A 857 -38.40 -6.97 98.93
N ARG A 858 -37.48 -6.23 99.56
CA ARG A 858 -36.50 -5.35 98.92
C ARG A 858 -35.15 -5.48 99.62
N GLY A 859 -34.06 -5.44 98.86
CA GLY A 859 -32.70 -5.34 99.39
C GLY A 859 -31.69 -4.95 98.32
N ASP A 860 -30.41 -5.15 98.61
CA ASP A 860 -29.29 -4.64 97.81
C ASP A 860 -28.52 -5.78 97.13
N VAL A 861 -27.99 -5.47 95.93
CA VAL A 861 -27.12 -6.34 95.13
C VAL A 861 -25.82 -5.60 94.80
N GLY A 862 -24.70 -6.07 95.33
CA GLY A 862 -23.37 -5.53 95.05
C GLY A 862 -22.92 -5.78 93.61
N ALA A 863 -21.96 -4.97 93.14
CA ALA A 863 -21.37 -5.13 91.80
C ALA A 863 -20.68 -6.48 91.59
N ASP A 864 -20.32 -7.18 92.66
CA ASP A 864 -19.75 -8.52 92.68
C ASP A 864 -20.81 -9.65 92.75
N GLY A 865 -22.09 -9.28 92.67
CA GLY A 865 -23.26 -10.16 92.73
C GLY A 865 -23.76 -10.48 94.14
N SER A 866 -23.16 -9.94 95.21
CA SER A 866 -23.60 -10.21 96.60
C SER A 866 -25.01 -9.66 96.88
N ILE A 867 -25.92 -10.48 97.38
CA ILE A 867 -27.30 -10.11 97.73
C ILE A 867 -27.44 -10.04 99.24
N SER A 868 -28.00 -8.93 99.75
CA SER A 868 -28.40 -8.80 101.16
C SER A 868 -29.81 -8.22 101.30
N LEU A 869 -30.68 -8.93 102.03
CA LEU A 869 -32.00 -8.44 102.43
C LEU A 869 -32.14 -8.55 103.94
N SER A 870 -32.74 -7.54 104.57
CA SER A 870 -33.00 -7.52 106.01
C SER A 870 -34.47 -7.25 106.30
N ARG A 871 -34.87 -7.42 107.57
CA ARG A 871 -36.22 -7.14 108.08
C ARG A 871 -36.77 -5.78 107.65
N SER A 872 -35.91 -4.76 107.54
CA SER A 872 -36.29 -3.40 107.14
C SER A 872 -36.80 -3.30 105.71
N GLY A 873 -36.38 -4.22 104.83
CA GLY A 873 -36.80 -4.28 103.43
C GLY A 873 -38.06 -5.10 103.18
N ILE A 874 -38.77 -5.54 104.23
CA ILE A 874 -39.96 -6.39 104.13
C ILE A 874 -41.19 -5.60 104.57
N SER A 875 -42.25 -5.57 103.74
CA SER A 875 -43.49 -4.84 104.04
C SER A 875 -44.75 -5.71 103.86
N PRO A 876 -45.64 -5.81 104.88
CA PRO A 876 -45.47 -5.27 106.24
C PRO A 876 -44.34 -5.99 107.00
N PRO A 877 -43.60 -5.30 107.90
CA PRO A 877 -42.43 -5.87 108.55
C PRO A 877 -42.78 -7.06 109.47
N PRO A 878 -41.98 -8.14 109.51
CA PRO A 878 -42.23 -9.26 110.42
C PRO A 878 -42.03 -8.86 111.88
N ASN A 879 -42.72 -9.53 112.80
CA ASN A 879 -42.49 -9.35 114.24
C ASN A 879 -41.14 -9.92 114.70
N HIS A 880 -40.57 -10.82 113.89
CA HIS A 880 -39.34 -11.54 114.17
C HIS A 880 -38.23 -11.08 113.23
N GLU A 881 -36.99 -11.15 113.68
CA GLU A 881 -35.82 -10.90 112.85
C GLU A 881 -35.86 -11.78 111.61
N THR A 882 -35.53 -11.21 110.44
CA THR A 882 -35.54 -11.91 109.16
C THR A 882 -34.46 -11.33 108.25
N TRP A 883 -33.69 -12.18 107.59
CA TRP A 883 -32.69 -11.76 106.61
C TRP A 883 -32.44 -12.83 105.54
N ILE A 884 -31.93 -12.41 104.39
CA ILE A 884 -31.47 -13.27 103.29
C ILE A 884 -30.07 -12.81 102.88
N ASN A 885 -29.14 -13.75 102.73
CA ASN A 885 -27.84 -13.51 102.12
C ASN A 885 -27.61 -14.54 101.00
N ALA A 886 -27.27 -14.07 99.80
CA ALA A 886 -27.00 -14.92 98.64
C ALA A 886 -25.95 -14.27 97.73
N ARG A 887 -25.53 -14.94 96.66
CA ARG A 887 -24.67 -14.33 95.63
C ARG A 887 -25.07 -14.78 94.24
N ILE A 888 -25.23 -13.82 93.32
CA ILE A 888 -25.45 -14.09 91.89
C ILE A 888 -24.11 -14.41 91.23
N GLN A 889 -24.02 -15.59 90.62
CA GLN A 889 -22.93 -16.02 89.76
C GLN A 889 -23.50 -16.71 88.54
N ASN A 890 -23.07 -16.30 87.34
CA ASN A 890 -23.51 -16.88 86.06
C ASN A 890 -25.04 -16.98 85.89
N GLY A 891 -25.77 -15.96 86.37
CA GLY A 891 -27.23 -15.94 86.30
C GLY A 891 -27.95 -16.85 87.31
N GLN A 892 -27.25 -17.44 88.27
CA GLN A 892 -27.84 -18.22 89.36
C GLN A 892 -27.45 -17.65 90.72
N ALA A 893 -28.28 -17.85 91.75
CA ALA A 893 -27.89 -17.59 93.13
C ALA A 893 -28.37 -18.74 94.02
N ASP A 894 -27.53 -19.12 94.99
CA ASP A 894 -27.93 -19.96 96.13
C ASP A 894 -27.47 -19.25 97.40
N GLY A 895 -28.27 -19.32 98.45
CA GLY A 895 -28.12 -18.49 99.63
C GLY A 895 -29.02 -18.93 100.77
N THR A 896 -28.82 -18.27 101.91
CA THR A 896 -29.47 -18.61 103.17
C THR A 896 -30.52 -17.58 103.53
N LEU A 897 -31.63 -18.08 104.06
CA LEU A 897 -32.73 -17.31 104.64
C LEU A 897 -32.77 -17.65 106.13
N TYR A 898 -33.00 -16.66 106.98
CA TYR A 898 -33.26 -16.87 108.40
C TYR A 898 -34.46 -16.07 108.84
N ASN A 899 -35.29 -16.66 109.71
CA ASN A 899 -36.35 -15.98 110.43
C ASN A 899 -36.38 -16.48 111.89
N ALA A 900 -36.40 -15.59 112.87
CA ALA A 900 -36.31 -15.99 114.28
C ALA A 900 -37.51 -16.81 114.81
N TYR A 901 -38.61 -16.89 114.04
CA TYR A 901 -39.75 -17.77 114.34
C TYR A 901 -39.73 -19.07 113.53
N CYS A 902 -39.51 -18.99 112.22
CA CYS A 902 -39.53 -20.16 111.33
C CYS A 902 -38.20 -20.95 111.31
N GLY A 903 -37.10 -20.38 111.80
CA GLY A 903 -35.75 -20.94 111.71
C GLY A 903 -35.03 -20.61 110.40
N GLY A 904 -33.97 -21.36 110.10
CA GLY A 904 -33.18 -21.28 108.87
C GLY A 904 -33.87 -21.88 107.65
N GLY A 905 -33.39 -21.47 106.47
CA GLY A 905 -33.94 -21.82 105.18
C GLY A 905 -33.00 -21.48 104.02
N TYR A 906 -33.49 -21.70 102.80
CA TYR A 906 -32.76 -21.43 101.55
C TYR A 906 -33.40 -20.29 100.77
N PHE A 907 -32.60 -19.66 99.90
CA PHE A 907 -33.02 -18.69 98.91
C PHE A 907 -32.24 -18.92 97.61
N ARG A 908 -32.94 -19.18 96.51
CA ARG A 908 -32.33 -19.47 95.21
C ARG A 908 -32.92 -18.63 94.10
N LEU A 909 -32.07 -18.20 93.17
CA LEU A 909 -32.46 -17.48 91.96
C LEU A 909 -31.94 -18.21 90.72
N THR A 910 -32.74 -18.19 89.65
CA THR A 910 -32.32 -18.60 88.31
C THR A 910 -32.76 -17.52 87.32
N ARG A 911 -31.83 -16.97 86.53
CA ARG A 911 -32.12 -15.90 85.56
C ARG A 911 -33.10 -16.42 84.50
N GLN A 912 -34.07 -15.58 84.15
CA GLN A 912 -35.03 -15.84 83.07
C GLN A 912 -34.43 -15.59 81.70
#